data_AF-A0A2D8RUM7-F1
#
_entry.id   AF-A0A2D8RUM7-F1
#
_cell.length_a   1.000
_cell.length_b   1.000
_cell.length_c   1.000
_cell.angle_alpha   90.00
_cell.angle_beta   90.00
_cell.angle_gamma   90.00
#
_symmetry.space_group_name_H-M   'P 1'
#
loop_
_entity.id
_entity.type
_entity.pdbx_description
1 polymer ?
#
loop_
_entity_poly.entity_id
_entity_poly.type
_entity_poly.pdbx_seq_one_letter_code
_entity_poly.pdbx_strand_id
1 'polypeptide(L)'
;MPGGSFSRRDFLKLFGATAGCFVATAAATPFLPALGTARAAPGAFHFPQGLASADPQPDAVMLWTRVEALDAAAVLPNGDVDLYLQVATDMSFERVVVEQAVRASTRSDHTVRVFVQGLSPDTIYYYRFYAGSDRSPYPGRTRTAPLPGTKRKVRFASLSCQNYESGYYGALRRLTNDDIAAPAEEQIDFVLHLGDFIYERTGDVPEGRPIARIVGPLPDGTAPWEPDGTRDWWRKGGQSAVTLADYRHLYKTYLTDPDLQAARARFPFVHTWDDHEFTNDAWQSYASYFDDGEPAQKRKLAANRAWFEFIPAILSKGPSFNGIASPAHDFRDMRVEDSPMASHDDGFIFEGDNAKALSSLTIYRALRWGSMLDLVLTDLRSYRSPPVVDKKIDTLLEGAPLPPVRVVQLLDAGRTANDGKPPATISYGGREIANPRAEAPPGTHMGGPQKTWFKQVMKASKAEWRIWANSCPALQIRLDFSRLPFAGLEDGYAGTDTWQGYPGELKELLTFLMDEKIGNVISLSGDYHAFAAGRLPVDPDAETQRDAAVEFMTAAVSSSSMYSMADRRTRGSGFFHRAVTLEDENGSEPNWNNTLVNGLRAGILANYSRSDYLFDLVRNERASPGLDYIDADAHGYTLVTLDETQAEVVQVNVGDVLSDAGPEGSPVKCKTRFTVKRWAGGEEPALEGPAFEGDAPYPWKLKHKES
;
A
#
# COMPACT_ATOMS: atom_id res chain seq x y z
N MET A 1 15.92 40.41 9.78
CA MET A 1 14.51 40.71 10.17
C MET A 1 14.45 40.71 11.69
N PRO A 2 13.99 41.79 12.35
CA PRO A 2 13.90 41.83 13.81
C PRO A 2 12.74 40.95 14.30
N GLY A 3 12.98 40.23 15.40
CA GLY A 3 12.07 39.24 15.98
C GLY A 3 10.75 39.84 16.44
N GLY A 4 9.65 39.33 15.88
CA GLY A 4 8.31 39.58 16.38
C GLY A 4 8.02 38.66 17.57
N SER A 5 7.79 39.24 18.76
CA SER A 5 7.24 38.52 19.90
C SER A 5 5.78 38.14 19.59
N PHE A 6 5.46 36.85 19.62
CA PHE A 6 4.07 36.40 19.55
C PHE A 6 3.28 36.95 20.74
N SER A 7 2.15 37.60 20.48
CA SER A 7 1.27 38.06 21.56
C SER A 7 0.54 36.87 22.18
N ARG A 8 0.20 36.96 23.47
CA ARG A 8 -0.61 35.96 24.20
C ARG A 8 -1.96 35.65 23.51
N ARG A 9 -2.43 36.57 22.66
CA ARG A 9 -3.67 36.48 21.88
C ARG A 9 -3.49 35.74 20.55
N ASP A 10 -2.28 35.71 20.00
CA ASP A 10 -1.91 34.91 18.82
C ASP A 10 -1.62 33.45 19.22
N PHE A 11 -1.07 33.23 20.42
CA PHE A 11 -0.91 31.90 21.02
C PHE A 11 -2.25 31.18 21.26
N LEU A 12 -3.30 31.90 21.68
CA LEU A 12 -4.63 31.35 21.92
C LEU A 12 -5.43 31.05 20.64
N LYS A 13 -5.07 31.67 19.51
CA LYS A 13 -5.67 31.34 18.20
C LYS A 13 -5.17 30.01 17.62
N LEU A 14 -4.08 29.46 18.17
CA LEU A 14 -3.54 28.15 17.76
C LEU A 14 -4.39 26.96 18.21
N PHE A 15 -5.39 27.17 19.08
CA PHE A 15 -6.27 26.12 19.62
C PHE A 15 -7.71 26.17 19.05
N GLY A 16 -7.94 26.91 17.96
CA GLY A 16 -9.25 27.03 17.33
C GLY A 16 -9.44 26.15 16.09
N ALA A 17 -10.18 25.05 16.25
CA ALA A 17 -10.98 24.37 15.22
C ALA A 17 -10.33 23.99 13.88
N THR A 18 -9.18 23.31 13.89
CA THR A 18 -8.76 22.44 12.78
C THR A 18 -8.66 21.00 13.28
N ALA A 19 -9.19 20.04 12.53
CA ALA A 19 -9.43 18.64 12.92
C ALA A 19 -8.26 17.94 13.66
N GLY A 20 -8.20 18.05 15.00
CA GLY A 20 -7.39 17.21 15.89
C GLY A 20 -5.86 17.27 15.75
N CYS A 21 -5.30 18.22 14.98
CA CYS A 21 -3.87 18.32 14.73
C CYS A 21 -3.24 19.46 15.56
N PHE A 22 -2.28 19.12 16.42
CA PHE A 22 -1.55 20.05 17.28
C PHE A 22 -0.12 20.25 16.77
N VAL A 23 0.41 21.47 16.87
CA VAL A 23 1.83 21.75 16.57
C VAL A 23 2.57 21.96 17.88
N ALA A 24 3.60 21.16 18.12
CA ALA A 24 4.50 21.30 19.26
C ALA A 24 5.91 21.67 18.76
N THR A 25 6.55 22.66 19.37
CA THR A 25 7.94 23.01 19.08
C THR A 25 8.82 22.58 20.26
N ALA A 26 9.93 21.89 19.98
CA ALA A 26 10.95 21.60 20.97
C ALA A 26 11.62 22.90 21.42
N ALA A 27 11.12 23.48 22.51
CA ALA A 27 11.77 24.56 23.22
C ALA A 27 11.77 24.20 24.71
N ALA A 28 12.97 24.01 25.28
CA ALA A 28 13.16 23.80 26.71
C ALA A 28 12.73 25.07 27.46
N THR A 29 11.45 25.16 27.83
CA THR A 29 10.91 26.22 28.68
C THR A 29 10.45 25.61 30.00
N PRO A 30 10.81 26.20 31.16
CA PRO A 30 10.37 25.69 32.46
C PRO A 30 8.85 25.84 32.59
N PHE A 31 8.17 24.73 32.89
CA PHE A 31 6.72 24.60 32.84
C PHE A 31 6.05 24.87 34.20
N LEU A 32 4.92 25.59 34.16
CA LEU A 32 3.94 25.64 35.24
C LEU A 32 2.71 24.83 34.79
N PRO A 33 2.29 23.78 35.53
CA PRO A 33 1.16 22.97 35.14
C PRO A 33 -0.13 23.79 35.22
N ALA A 34 -0.69 24.13 34.07
CA ALA A 34 -1.99 24.75 33.96
C ALA A 34 -2.84 23.95 32.99
N LEU A 35 -3.29 22.74 33.38
CA LEU A 35 -4.49 22.05 32.88
C LEU A 35 -4.85 20.89 33.84
N GLY A 36 -6.16 20.75 34.11
CA GLY A 36 -6.74 20.08 35.28
C GLY A 36 -6.86 18.55 35.26
N THR A 37 -5.95 17.81 34.62
CA THR A 37 -5.96 16.33 34.64
C THR A 37 -5.45 15.73 35.94
N ALA A 38 -4.84 16.52 36.83
CA ALA A 38 -4.29 16.09 38.11
C ALA A 38 -5.34 15.58 39.13
N ARG A 39 -6.56 15.24 38.69
CA ARG A 39 -7.68 14.79 39.55
C ARG A 39 -8.28 13.43 39.20
N ALA A 40 -7.95 12.81 38.07
CA ALA A 40 -8.46 11.48 37.75
C ALA A 40 -7.74 10.41 38.59
N ALA A 41 -8.50 9.44 39.12
CA ALA A 41 -7.92 8.31 39.83
C ALA A 41 -7.13 7.39 38.86
N PRO A 42 -6.12 6.65 39.34
CA PRO A 42 -5.50 5.60 38.53
C PRO A 42 -6.52 4.60 37.98
N GLY A 43 -6.35 4.20 36.72
CA GLY A 43 -7.27 3.32 36.00
C GLY A 43 -8.49 4.02 35.38
N ALA A 44 -8.50 5.35 35.32
CA ALA A 44 -9.56 6.11 34.68
C ALA A 44 -9.46 6.12 33.15
N PHE A 45 -8.27 5.90 32.60
CA PHE A 45 -8.01 5.93 31.17
C PHE A 45 -7.13 4.78 30.70
N HIS A 46 -7.28 4.41 29.42
CA HIS A 46 -6.37 3.48 28.74
C HIS A 46 -6.16 3.87 27.27
N PHE A 47 -5.17 3.23 26.63
CA PHE A 47 -4.75 3.51 25.25
C PHE A 47 -4.87 2.25 24.39
N PRO A 48 -6.09 1.81 24.05
CA PRO A 48 -6.34 0.46 23.53
C PRO A 48 -5.81 0.21 22.11
N GLN A 49 -5.49 1.26 21.35
CA GLN A 49 -4.90 1.17 20.00
C GLN A 49 -3.40 1.53 19.97
N GLY A 50 -2.77 1.64 21.13
CA GLY A 50 -1.34 1.88 21.26
C GLY A 50 -0.88 3.25 20.77
N LEU A 51 0.37 3.29 20.32
CA LEU A 51 1.10 4.48 19.89
C LEU A 51 1.52 4.33 18.43
N ALA A 52 1.70 5.45 17.73
CA ALA A 52 2.33 5.46 16.42
C ALA A 52 3.11 6.75 16.17
N SER A 53 4.14 6.65 15.32
CA SER A 53 4.85 7.80 14.76
C SER A 53 4.93 7.69 13.25
N ALA A 54 5.03 8.81 12.53
CA ALA A 54 5.04 8.80 11.07
C ALA A 54 5.73 9.98 10.40
N ASP A 55 6.01 9.79 9.11
CA ASP A 55 6.59 10.74 8.16
C ASP A 55 7.81 11.51 8.71
N PRO A 56 8.90 10.82 9.09
CA PRO A 56 10.11 11.49 9.59
C PRO A 56 10.57 12.64 8.69
N GLN A 57 10.75 13.80 9.29
CA GLN A 57 11.44 14.95 8.71
C GLN A 57 12.78 15.15 9.43
N PRO A 58 13.70 15.96 8.88
CA PRO A 58 14.96 16.24 9.55
C PRO A 58 14.81 16.85 10.95
N ASP A 59 13.77 17.63 11.18
CA ASP A 59 13.55 18.32 12.45
C ASP A 59 12.17 18.02 13.06
N ALA A 60 11.43 17.06 12.51
CA ALA A 60 10.06 16.84 12.91
C ALA A 60 9.56 15.41 12.69
N VAL A 61 8.47 15.08 13.38
CA VAL A 61 7.74 13.81 13.25
C VAL A 61 6.27 13.99 13.62
N MET A 62 5.38 13.17 13.05
CA MET A 62 3.99 13.06 13.50
C MET A 62 3.90 11.99 14.59
N LEU A 63 3.30 12.32 15.74
CA LEU A 63 3.00 11.35 16.82
C LEU A 63 1.49 11.19 16.98
N TRP A 64 1.05 9.97 17.32
CA TRP A 64 -0.35 9.60 17.39
C TRP A 64 -0.65 8.65 18.54
N THR A 65 -1.85 8.80 19.11
CA THR A 65 -2.50 7.78 19.95
C THR A 65 -4.02 7.97 19.94
N ARG A 66 -4.74 6.99 20.49
CA ARG A 66 -6.15 7.11 20.88
C ARG A 66 -6.29 6.78 22.36
N VAL A 67 -6.98 7.65 23.09
CA VAL A 67 -7.31 7.44 24.51
C VAL A 67 -8.77 7.06 24.64
N GLU A 68 -9.08 6.24 25.63
CA GLU A 68 -10.45 5.92 26.01
C GLU A 68 -10.60 6.04 27.53
N ALA A 69 -11.75 6.56 27.96
CA ALA A 69 -12.08 6.70 29.37
C ALA A 69 -12.81 5.47 29.87
N LEU A 70 -12.26 4.85 30.92
CA LEU A 70 -12.89 3.77 31.69
C LEU A 70 -13.79 4.34 32.79
N ASP A 71 -13.49 5.56 33.27
CA ASP A 71 -14.33 6.34 34.17
C ASP A 71 -14.92 7.57 33.46
N ALA A 72 -16.23 7.56 33.24
CA ALA A 72 -16.95 8.68 32.62
C ALA A 72 -16.94 9.96 33.48
N ALA A 73 -16.64 9.89 34.79
CA ALA A 73 -16.48 11.08 35.62
C ALA A 73 -15.13 11.78 35.43
N ALA A 74 -14.16 11.09 34.79
CA ALA A 74 -12.82 11.62 34.57
C ALA A 74 -12.69 12.49 33.29
N VAL A 75 -13.65 12.41 32.37
CA VAL A 75 -13.66 13.22 31.13
C VAL A 75 -14.16 14.64 31.38
N LEU A 76 -13.85 15.56 30.46
CA LEU A 76 -14.40 16.91 30.49
C LEU A 76 -15.93 16.91 30.27
N PRO A 77 -16.68 17.97 30.66
CA PRO A 77 -18.14 18.00 30.50
C PRO A 77 -18.64 17.80 29.05
N ASN A 78 -17.81 18.07 28.04
CA ASN A 78 -18.12 17.84 26.63
C ASN A 78 -17.68 16.44 26.13
N GLY A 79 -17.21 15.58 27.02
CA GLY A 79 -16.70 14.24 26.72
C GLY A 79 -15.25 14.19 26.23
N ASP A 80 -14.57 15.33 26.07
CA ASP A 80 -13.17 15.35 25.63
C ASP A 80 -12.22 14.89 26.76
N VAL A 81 -11.03 14.42 26.38
CA VAL A 81 -9.99 13.96 27.31
C VAL A 81 -8.74 14.82 27.17
N ASP A 82 -8.26 15.35 28.29
CA ASP A 82 -6.97 16.03 28.35
C ASP A 82 -5.84 15.03 28.56
N LEU A 83 -4.80 15.16 27.74
CA LEU A 83 -3.62 14.32 27.72
C LEU A 83 -2.36 15.19 27.76
N TYR A 84 -1.25 14.59 28.14
CA TYR A 84 0.08 15.13 27.91
C TYR A 84 0.86 14.19 27.00
N LEU A 85 1.61 14.77 26.07
CA LEU A 85 2.66 14.12 25.32
C LEU A 85 4.01 14.49 25.95
N GLN A 86 4.87 13.50 26.13
CA GLN A 86 6.30 13.71 26.38
C GLN A 86 7.13 13.08 25.26
N VAL A 87 8.19 13.77 24.86
CA VAL A 87 9.24 13.26 23.96
C VAL A 87 10.59 13.42 24.65
N ALA A 88 11.41 12.37 24.65
CA ALA A 88 12.68 12.30 25.37
C ALA A 88 13.78 11.65 24.52
N THR A 89 15.04 11.91 24.87
CA THR A 89 16.22 11.29 24.24
C THR A 89 16.61 9.94 24.85
N ASP A 90 15.88 9.48 25.87
CA ASP A 90 16.06 8.20 26.53
C ASP A 90 14.72 7.58 26.90
N MET A 91 14.74 6.27 27.09
CA MET A 91 13.56 5.46 27.37
C MET A 91 13.07 5.60 28.82
N SER A 92 13.91 6.10 29.77
CA SER A 92 13.48 6.36 31.14
C SER A 92 12.75 7.71 31.30
N PHE A 93 12.78 8.56 30.27
CA PHE A 93 12.24 9.93 30.28
C PHE A 93 12.92 10.84 31.31
N GLU A 94 14.22 10.65 31.54
CA GLU A 94 15.04 11.55 32.37
C GLU A 94 15.41 12.82 31.61
N ARG A 95 15.54 12.74 30.27
CA ARG A 95 15.85 13.89 29.40
C ARG A 95 14.70 14.16 28.44
N VAL A 96 13.63 14.76 28.97
CA VAL A 96 12.48 15.24 28.20
C VAL A 96 12.86 16.50 27.42
N VAL A 97 12.60 16.49 26.11
CA VAL A 97 12.86 17.60 25.18
C VAL A 97 11.57 18.30 24.71
N VAL A 98 10.44 17.61 24.80
CA VAL A 98 9.10 18.17 24.52
C VAL A 98 8.14 17.66 25.58
N GLU A 99 7.34 18.57 26.15
CA GLU A 99 6.17 18.25 26.93
C GLU A 99 5.02 19.15 26.48
N GLN A 100 3.90 18.55 26.09
CA GLN A 100 2.78 19.29 25.48
C GLN A 100 1.45 18.75 26.00
N ALA A 101 0.61 19.64 26.54
CA ALA A 101 -0.79 19.34 26.78
C ALA A 101 -1.55 19.28 25.45
N VAL A 102 -2.31 18.22 25.24
CA VAL A 102 -3.13 17.98 24.04
C VAL A 102 -4.53 17.54 24.46
N ARG A 103 -5.52 17.80 23.61
CA ARG A 103 -6.92 17.43 23.86
C ARG A 103 -7.40 16.43 22.84
N ALA A 104 -7.74 15.23 23.30
CA ALA A 104 -8.42 14.22 22.51
C ALA A 104 -9.93 14.55 22.47
N SER A 105 -10.47 14.80 21.28
CA SER A 105 -11.86 15.20 21.14
C SER A 105 -12.78 14.05 20.75
N THR A 106 -14.02 14.07 21.25
CA THR A 106 -15.10 13.18 20.78
C THR A 106 -15.30 13.27 19.26
N ARG A 107 -15.00 14.42 18.65
CA ARG A 107 -15.12 14.63 17.20
C ARG A 107 -14.18 13.74 16.39
N SER A 108 -13.00 13.41 16.92
CA SER A 108 -11.99 12.55 16.28
C SER A 108 -11.94 11.15 16.88
N ASP A 109 -13.02 10.68 17.53
CA ASP A 109 -13.02 9.41 18.28
C ASP A 109 -11.86 9.32 19.28
N HIS A 110 -11.56 10.46 19.92
CA HIS A 110 -10.47 10.63 20.89
C HIS A 110 -9.08 10.25 20.37
N THR A 111 -8.88 10.26 19.04
CA THR A 111 -7.53 10.22 18.46
C THR A 111 -6.87 11.60 18.59
N VAL A 112 -5.55 11.59 18.76
CA VAL A 112 -4.72 12.80 18.76
C VAL A 112 -3.59 12.66 17.76
N ARG A 113 -3.31 13.76 17.06
CA ARG A 113 -2.19 13.89 16.12
C ARG A 113 -1.37 15.11 16.50
N VAL A 114 -0.10 14.88 16.78
CA VAL A 114 0.81 15.93 17.25
C VAL A 114 1.99 16.01 16.30
N PHE A 115 2.05 17.09 15.54
CA PHE A 115 3.21 17.43 14.72
C PHE A 115 4.27 18.08 15.61
N VAL A 116 5.30 17.29 15.95
CA VAL A 116 6.40 17.72 16.82
C VAL A 116 7.55 18.20 15.95
N GLN A 117 7.98 19.46 16.14
CA GLN A 117 9.02 20.13 15.38
C GLN A 117 10.19 20.58 16.27
N GLY A 118 11.31 20.99 15.65
CA GLY A 118 12.50 21.48 16.35
C GLY A 118 13.37 20.37 16.94
N LEU A 119 13.17 19.13 16.49
CA LEU A 119 13.97 17.98 16.88
C LEU A 119 15.33 18.00 16.17
N SER A 120 16.30 17.29 16.72
CA SER A 120 17.58 17.08 16.06
C SER A 120 17.43 16.07 14.91
N PRO A 121 18.15 16.26 13.79
CA PRO A 121 18.15 15.32 12.67
C PRO A 121 18.86 14.02 12.98
N ASP A 122 18.49 12.97 12.24
CA ASP A 122 19.01 11.60 12.37
C ASP A 122 19.11 11.10 13.83
N THR A 123 18.10 11.42 14.63
CA THR A 123 18.11 11.19 16.09
C THR A 123 16.95 10.29 16.50
N ILE A 124 17.25 9.30 17.35
CA ILE A 124 16.23 8.46 17.98
C ILE A 124 15.61 9.20 19.17
N TYR A 125 14.28 9.22 19.22
CA TYR A 125 13.51 9.74 20.34
C TYR A 125 12.55 8.68 20.88
N TYR A 126 12.22 8.81 22.16
CA TYR A 126 11.18 8.05 22.82
C TYR A 126 10.02 8.97 23.17
N TYR A 127 8.79 8.48 23.08
CA TYR A 127 7.60 9.27 23.36
C TYR A 127 6.54 8.47 24.11
N ARG A 128 5.71 9.18 24.88
CA ARG A 128 4.56 8.59 25.59
C ARG A 128 3.45 9.60 25.74
N PHE A 129 2.23 9.08 25.89
CA PHE A 129 1.06 9.87 26.26
C PHE A 129 0.58 9.47 27.65
N TYR A 130 0.00 10.41 28.38
CA TYR A 130 -0.65 10.13 29.66
C TYR A 130 -1.86 11.03 29.91
N ALA A 131 -2.88 10.45 30.53
CA ALA A 131 -4.15 11.05 30.93
C ALA A 131 -4.29 10.90 32.45
N GLY A 132 -4.27 12.00 33.20
CA GLY A 132 -4.16 11.90 34.66
C GLY A 132 -2.89 11.15 35.07
N SER A 133 -3.02 10.04 35.80
CA SER A 133 -1.91 9.14 36.16
C SER A 133 -1.70 7.98 35.18
N ASP A 134 -2.63 7.74 34.26
CA ASP A 134 -2.61 6.58 33.36
C ASP A 134 -1.78 6.88 32.12
N ARG A 135 -0.93 5.93 31.74
CA ARG A 135 0.05 6.09 30.65
C ARG A 135 -0.22 5.10 29.53
N SER A 136 0.27 5.42 28.34
CA SER A 136 0.40 4.42 27.28
C SER A 136 1.17 3.20 27.80
N PRO A 137 0.76 1.96 27.46
CA PRO A 137 1.28 0.74 28.08
C PRO A 137 2.79 0.58 27.92
N TYR A 138 3.36 1.02 26.79
CA TYR A 138 4.80 1.08 26.55
C TYR A 138 5.19 2.43 25.93
N PRO A 139 6.42 2.93 26.12
CA PRO A 139 6.95 4.05 25.35
C PRO A 139 7.07 3.68 23.87
N GLY A 140 6.73 4.63 23.00
CA GLY A 140 7.07 4.53 21.58
C GLY A 140 8.50 5.00 21.33
N ARG A 141 9.12 4.49 20.26
CA ARG A 141 10.38 4.91 19.67
C ARG A 141 10.10 5.50 18.30
N THR A 142 10.82 6.56 17.95
CA THR A 142 10.79 7.15 16.62
C THR A 142 12.19 7.64 16.22
N ARG A 143 12.35 8.05 14.96
CA ARG A 143 13.61 8.58 14.42
C ARG A 143 13.31 9.72 13.45
N THR A 144 14.02 10.83 13.55
CA THR A 144 14.00 11.92 12.56
C THR A 144 14.83 11.55 11.33
N ALA A 145 14.50 12.11 10.16
CA ALA A 145 15.27 11.89 8.95
C ALA A 145 16.65 12.58 9.03
N PRO A 146 17.64 12.18 8.22
CA PRO A 146 18.89 12.93 8.07
C PRO A 146 18.68 14.26 7.35
N LEU A 147 19.53 15.26 7.64
CA LEU A 147 19.52 16.53 6.93
C LEU A 147 19.73 16.34 5.42
N PRO A 148 19.06 17.13 4.55
CA PRO A 148 19.31 17.08 3.11
C PRO A 148 20.81 17.21 2.78
N GLY A 149 21.30 16.34 1.90
CA GLY A 149 22.72 16.28 1.53
C GLY A 149 23.61 15.38 2.41
N THR A 150 23.10 14.88 3.55
CA THR A 150 23.84 13.91 4.36
C THR A 150 23.92 12.55 3.65
N LYS A 151 25.14 12.07 3.44
CA LYS A 151 25.43 10.75 2.88
C LYS A 151 25.44 9.70 3.99
N ARG A 152 24.42 8.85 4.03
CA ARG A 152 24.39 7.65 4.87
C ARG A 152 23.50 6.58 4.27
N LYS A 153 23.76 5.32 4.63
CA LYS A 153 22.94 4.16 4.27
C LYS A 153 21.52 4.35 4.77
N VAL A 154 20.50 4.02 3.98
CA VAL A 154 19.09 4.04 4.42
C VAL A 154 18.56 2.62 4.39
N ARG A 155 17.91 2.17 5.46
CA ARG A 155 17.33 0.83 5.55
C ARG A 155 15.88 0.93 5.99
N PHE A 156 14.95 0.35 5.24
CA PHE A 156 13.52 0.40 5.54
C PHE A 156 12.84 -0.94 5.24
N ALA A 157 11.68 -1.18 5.85
CA ALA A 157 10.81 -2.31 5.51
C ALA A 157 9.60 -1.83 4.72
N SER A 158 9.07 -2.68 3.84
CA SER A 158 7.84 -2.47 3.07
C SER A 158 6.82 -3.55 3.42
N LEU A 159 5.55 -3.14 3.57
CA LEU A 159 4.40 -3.95 3.98
C LEU A 159 3.15 -3.58 3.15
N SER A 160 2.24 -4.53 2.98
CA SER A 160 0.88 -4.29 2.46
C SER A 160 -0.07 -5.40 2.91
N CYS A 161 -1.37 -5.21 2.68
CA CYS A 161 -2.39 -6.27 2.67
C CYS A 161 -2.40 -7.12 3.96
N GLN A 162 -3.01 -6.56 5.00
CA GLN A 162 -3.04 -7.17 6.33
C GLN A 162 -4.46 -7.57 6.75
N ASN A 163 -5.22 -8.30 5.93
CA ASN A 163 -6.58 -8.72 6.29
C ASN A 163 -6.62 -9.44 7.65
N TYR A 164 -7.34 -8.85 8.61
CA TYR A 164 -7.37 -9.28 10.01
C TYR A 164 -7.96 -10.69 10.19
N GLU A 165 -8.95 -11.04 9.37
CA GLU A 165 -9.65 -12.33 9.44
C GLU A 165 -8.90 -13.45 8.72
N SER A 166 -8.02 -13.10 7.78
CA SER A 166 -7.26 -14.05 6.97
C SER A 166 -6.00 -14.62 7.65
N GLY A 167 -5.46 -13.95 8.66
CA GLY A 167 -4.25 -14.43 9.36
C GLY A 167 -3.79 -13.54 10.52
N TYR A 168 -2.82 -14.03 11.28
CA TYR A 168 -2.12 -13.33 12.36
C TYR A 168 -0.92 -12.54 11.83
N TYR A 169 -0.50 -11.49 12.55
CA TYR A 169 0.58 -10.59 12.12
C TYR A 169 1.96 -10.98 12.66
N GLY A 170 2.23 -12.29 12.80
CA GLY A 170 3.51 -12.78 13.32
C GLY A 170 4.73 -12.33 12.50
N ALA A 171 4.55 -11.94 11.24
CA ALA A 171 5.56 -11.28 10.43
C ALA A 171 6.01 -9.92 11.00
N LEU A 172 5.09 -9.10 11.54
CA LEU A 172 5.40 -7.82 12.17
C LEU A 172 6.17 -8.02 13.49
N ARG A 173 5.80 -9.05 14.26
CA ARG A 173 6.56 -9.45 15.45
C ARG A 173 7.97 -9.87 15.09
N ARG A 174 8.13 -10.69 14.04
CA ARG A 174 9.44 -11.11 13.53
C ARG A 174 10.30 -9.92 13.12
N LEU A 175 9.75 -9.01 12.32
CA LEU A 175 10.41 -7.77 11.91
C LEU A 175 10.88 -6.94 13.11
N THR A 176 10.00 -6.79 14.11
CA THR A 176 10.27 -6.00 15.32
C THR A 176 11.37 -6.64 16.17
N ASN A 177 11.32 -7.96 16.39
CA ASN A 177 12.32 -8.71 17.13
C ASN A 177 13.69 -8.67 16.45
N ASP A 178 13.72 -8.89 15.13
CA ASP A 178 14.96 -8.84 14.34
C ASP A 178 15.60 -7.45 14.39
N ASP A 179 14.82 -6.36 14.32
CA ASP A 179 15.34 -4.98 14.46
C ASP A 179 15.83 -4.66 15.88
N ILE A 180 15.16 -5.18 16.92
CA ILE A 180 15.63 -5.01 18.30
C ILE A 180 16.97 -5.72 18.52
N ALA A 181 17.14 -6.91 17.95
CA ALA A 181 18.37 -7.68 18.03
C ALA A 181 19.50 -7.14 17.14
N ALA A 182 19.16 -6.40 16.08
CA ALA A 182 20.13 -5.85 15.14
C ALA A 182 21.00 -4.74 15.78
N PRO A 183 22.29 -4.64 15.38
CA PRO A 183 23.13 -3.52 15.77
C PRO A 183 22.57 -2.20 15.21
N ALA A 184 22.90 -1.07 15.84
CA ALA A 184 22.26 0.22 15.55
C ALA A 184 22.38 0.66 14.07
N GLU A 185 23.45 0.27 13.40
CA GLU A 185 23.73 0.54 11.99
C GLU A 185 22.97 -0.37 10.99
N GLU A 186 22.33 -1.44 11.48
CA GLU A 186 21.46 -2.34 10.71
C GLU A 186 19.99 -2.19 11.09
N GLN A 187 19.68 -1.38 12.10
CA GLN A 187 18.32 -1.01 12.45
C GLN A 187 17.66 -0.21 11.33
N ILE A 188 16.35 -0.42 11.23
CA ILE A 188 15.49 0.11 10.20
C ILE A 188 15.13 1.57 10.55
N ASP A 189 15.20 2.45 9.55
CA ASP A 189 14.92 3.89 9.67
C ASP A 189 13.41 4.17 9.71
N PHE A 190 12.60 3.44 8.92
CA PHE A 190 11.14 3.56 8.86
C PHE A 190 10.48 2.31 8.24
N VAL A 191 9.16 2.23 8.33
CA VAL A 191 8.32 1.22 7.65
C VAL A 191 7.44 1.92 6.62
N LEU A 192 7.43 1.41 5.39
CA LEU A 192 6.56 1.83 4.30
C LEU A 192 5.35 0.89 4.24
N HIS A 193 4.14 1.43 4.39
CA HIS A 193 2.90 0.66 4.21
C HIS A 193 2.23 1.08 2.90
N LEU A 194 2.06 0.13 1.98
CA LEU A 194 1.67 0.37 0.59
C LEU A 194 0.16 0.30 0.33
N GLY A 195 -0.64 0.13 1.39
CA GLY A 195 -2.10 0.09 1.34
C GLY A 195 -2.68 -1.21 1.88
N ASP A 196 -4.00 -1.31 1.93
CA ASP A 196 -4.75 -2.39 2.58
C ASP A 196 -4.39 -2.56 4.07
N PHE A 197 -4.27 -1.43 4.76
CA PHE A 197 -4.07 -1.39 6.21
C PHE A 197 -5.30 -1.94 6.94
N ILE A 198 -6.49 -1.73 6.38
CA ILE A 198 -7.73 -2.39 6.80
C ILE A 198 -8.38 -3.06 5.59
N TYR A 199 -9.27 -4.01 5.86
CA TYR A 199 -10.31 -4.45 4.92
C TYR A 199 -11.64 -3.94 5.42
N GLU A 200 -12.43 -3.38 4.52
CA GLU A 200 -13.72 -2.72 4.77
C GLU A 200 -14.90 -3.67 4.94
N ARG A 201 -14.65 -4.98 5.07
CA ARG A 201 -15.69 -6.00 5.24
C ARG A 201 -15.40 -6.95 6.40
N THR A 202 -16.47 -7.61 6.86
CA THR A 202 -16.42 -8.83 7.66
C THR A 202 -16.75 -10.04 6.79
N GLY A 203 -16.26 -11.21 7.18
CA GLY A 203 -16.39 -12.43 6.40
C GLY A 203 -15.59 -12.40 5.10
N ASP A 204 -14.49 -11.65 5.02
CA ASP A 204 -13.61 -11.63 3.84
C ASP A 204 -12.62 -12.82 3.86
N VAL A 205 -13.20 -14.01 3.95
CA VAL A 205 -12.51 -15.31 4.00
C VAL A 205 -13.45 -16.33 3.33
N PRO A 206 -12.96 -17.17 2.40
CA PRO A 206 -13.82 -18.12 1.70
C PRO A 206 -14.49 -19.14 2.62
N GLU A 207 -15.63 -19.64 2.17
CA GLU A 207 -16.27 -20.79 2.81
C GLU A 207 -15.33 -22.01 2.80
N GLY A 208 -15.21 -22.69 3.95
CA GLY A 208 -14.29 -23.81 4.14
C GLY A 208 -12.88 -23.46 4.63
N ARG A 209 -12.46 -22.18 4.59
CA ARG A 209 -11.23 -21.74 5.27
C ARG A 209 -11.55 -21.29 6.70
N PRO A 210 -10.70 -21.61 7.70
CA PRO A 210 -10.86 -21.08 9.04
C PRO A 210 -10.65 -19.56 9.05
N ILE A 211 -11.50 -18.86 9.80
CA ILE A 211 -11.27 -17.46 10.16
C ILE A 211 -10.20 -17.46 11.25
N ALA A 212 -9.09 -16.78 11.00
CA ALA A 212 -7.99 -16.71 11.97
C ALA A 212 -8.38 -15.88 13.20
N ARG A 213 -9.03 -14.73 12.96
CA ARG A 213 -9.51 -13.79 13.98
C ARG A 213 -10.80 -13.13 13.50
N ILE A 214 -11.67 -12.73 14.41
CA ILE A 214 -13.00 -12.23 14.06
C ILE A 214 -13.01 -10.70 14.09
N VAL A 215 -13.50 -10.08 13.02
CA VAL A 215 -14.00 -8.70 13.07
C VAL A 215 -15.47 -8.75 13.50
N GLY A 216 -15.81 -8.03 14.57
CA GLY A 216 -17.18 -7.99 15.08
C GLY A 216 -18.17 -7.38 14.07
N PRO A 217 -19.49 -7.49 14.32
CA PRO A 217 -20.49 -6.86 13.48
C PRO A 217 -20.24 -5.36 13.30
N LEU A 218 -20.44 -4.87 12.08
CA LEU A 218 -20.30 -3.44 11.79
C LEU A 218 -21.49 -2.67 12.38
N PRO A 219 -21.27 -1.51 13.03
CA PRO A 219 -22.34 -0.72 13.64
C PRO A 219 -23.52 -0.42 12.72
N ASP A 220 -23.25 0.01 11.49
CA ASP A 220 -24.21 0.46 10.50
C ASP A 220 -24.01 -0.24 9.14
N GLY A 221 -23.22 -1.32 9.11
CA GLY A 221 -22.78 -1.98 7.86
C GLY A 221 -23.93 -2.42 6.95
N THR A 222 -23.59 -2.82 5.73
CA THR A 222 -24.57 -3.30 4.74
C THR A 222 -25.43 -4.45 5.30
N ALA A 223 -26.52 -4.74 4.59
CA ALA A 223 -27.23 -5.99 4.76
C ALA A 223 -26.24 -7.18 4.72
N PRO A 224 -26.42 -8.20 5.59
CA PRO A 224 -25.56 -9.37 5.57
C PRO A 224 -25.57 -10.05 4.20
N TRP A 225 -24.39 -10.41 3.72
CA TRP A 225 -24.22 -11.01 2.41
C TRP A 225 -24.76 -12.44 2.39
N GLU A 226 -25.55 -12.74 1.35
CA GLU A 226 -26.05 -14.07 1.04
C GLU A 226 -25.35 -14.59 -0.23
N PRO A 227 -24.88 -15.85 -0.25
CA PRO A 227 -24.24 -16.41 -1.43
C PRO A 227 -25.12 -16.39 -2.68
N ASP A 228 -24.61 -15.79 -3.74
CA ASP A 228 -25.28 -15.66 -5.06
C ASP A 228 -24.51 -16.39 -6.18
N GLY A 229 -23.43 -17.09 -5.84
CA GLY A 229 -22.56 -17.81 -6.79
C GLY A 229 -21.53 -16.93 -7.51
N THR A 230 -21.50 -15.62 -7.24
CA THR A 230 -20.57 -14.68 -7.92
C THR A 230 -19.35 -14.31 -7.06
N ARG A 231 -19.41 -14.56 -5.74
CA ARG A 231 -18.39 -14.16 -4.76
C ARG A 231 -18.04 -15.31 -3.84
N ASP A 232 -17.30 -16.28 -4.38
CA ASP A 232 -16.88 -17.50 -3.68
C ASP A 232 -15.84 -17.25 -2.57
N TRP A 233 -15.36 -16.01 -2.41
CA TRP A 233 -14.40 -15.61 -1.38
C TRP A 233 -15.05 -15.00 -0.15
N TRP A 234 -16.35 -14.70 -0.20
CA TRP A 234 -17.05 -14.07 0.92
C TRP A 234 -17.73 -15.16 1.74
N ARG A 235 -17.79 -14.93 3.04
CA ARG A 235 -18.50 -15.80 3.96
C ARG A 235 -19.93 -15.30 4.13
N LYS A 236 -20.88 -16.24 4.11
CA LYS A 236 -22.28 -15.96 4.41
C LYS A 236 -22.41 -15.16 5.71
N GLY A 237 -23.19 -14.09 5.67
CA GLY A 237 -23.43 -13.19 6.80
C GLY A 237 -22.42 -12.04 6.93
N GLY A 238 -21.39 -11.96 6.08
CA GLY A 238 -20.45 -10.84 6.05
C GLY A 238 -21.12 -9.49 5.73
N GLN A 239 -20.55 -8.40 6.22
CA GLN A 239 -21.06 -7.03 6.02
C GLN A 239 -19.96 -6.12 5.46
N SER A 240 -20.33 -5.07 4.73
CA SER A 240 -19.38 -4.03 4.28
C SER A 240 -19.60 -2.72 5.03
N ALA A 241 -18.52 -1.99 5.30
CA ALA A 241 -18.53 -0.68 5.96
C ALA A 241 -19.07 0.40 5.04
N VAL A 242 -19.99 1.24 5.52
CA VAL A 242 -20.60 2.32 4.73
C VAL A 242 -20.57 3.67 5.45
N THR A 243 -20.50 3.66 6.78
CA THR A 243 -20.49 4.88 7.61
C THR A 243 -19.13 5.12 8.27
N LEU A 244 -18.95 6.33 8.80
CA LEU A 244 -17.78 6.66 9.62
C LEU A 244 -17.68 5.76 10.87
N ALA A 245 -18.81 5.35 11.45
CA ALA A 245 -18.82 4.46 12.60
C ALA A 245 -18.25 3.08 12.24
N ASP A 246 -18.55 2.58 11.05
CA ASP A 246 -18.01 1.32 10.54
C ASP A 246 -16.50 1.38 10.31
N TYR A 247 -16.01 2.40 9.60
CA TYR A 247 -14.56 2.53 9.38
C TYR A 247 -13.79 2.73 10.69
N ARG A 248 -14.33 3.51 11.64
CA ARG A 248 -13.74 3.64 12.98
C ARG A 248 -13.73 2.30 13.71
N HIS A 249 -14.80 1.50 13.60
CA HIS A 249 -14.84 0.16 14.17
C HIS A 249 -13.71 -0.71 13.60
N LEU A 250 -13.55 -0.73 12.27
CA LEU A 250 -12.50 -1.49 11.60
C LEU A 250 -11.09 -1.06 12.03
N TYR A 251 -10.78 0.24 11.98
CA TYR A 251 -9.46 0.71 12.44
C TYR A 251 -9.21 0.37 13.91
N LYS A 252 -10.20 0.52 14.79
CA LYS A 252 -10.05 0.14 16.20
C LYS A 252 -9.78 -1.35 16.35
N THR A 253 -10.47 -2.20 15.61
CA THR A 253 -10.30 -3.66 15.62
C THR A 253 -8.90 -4.06 15.12
N TYR A 254 -8.49 -3.59 13.95
CA TYR A 254 -7.17 -3.92 13.38
C TYR A 254 -6.04 -3.46 14.32
N LEU A 255 -6.19 -2.27 14.91
CA LEU A 255 -5.22 -1.72 15.84
C LEU A 255 -5.29 -2.33 17.25
N THR A 256 -6.16 -3.32 17.51
CA THR A 256 -6.06 -4.13 18.74
C THR A 256 -4.98 -5.21 18.66
N ASP A 257 -4.46 -5.50 17.46
CA ASP A 257 -3.42 -6.51 17.28
C ASP A 257 -2.12 -6.10 18.01
N PRO A 258 -1.57 -6.95 18.89
CA PRO A 258 -0.39 -6.62 19.68
C PRO A 258 0.89 -6.50 18.84
N ASP A 259 1.01 -7.24 17.72
CA ASP A 259 2.19 -7.22 16.86
C ASP A 259 2.23 -5.93 16.03
N LEU A 260 1.08 -5.49 15.55
CA LEU A 260 0.90 -4.21 14.89
C LEU A 260 1.12 -3.04 15.86
N GLN A 261 0.61 -3.12 17.09
CA GLN A 261 0.90 -2.10 18.10
C GLN A 261 2.39 -2.02 18.43
N ALA A 262 3.06 -3.17 18.60
CA ALA A 262 4.50 -3.21 18.86
C ALA A 262 5.31 -2.63 17.70
N ALA A 263 4.98 -2.99 16.46
CA ALA A 263 5.63 -2.44 15.27
C ALA A 263 5.43 -0.91 15.16
N ARG A 264 4.19 -0.41 15.32
CA ARG A 264 3.90 1.03 15.29
C ARG A 264 4.54 1.81 16.44
N ALA A 265 4.71 1.18 17.61
CA ALA A 265 5.46 1.74 18.72
C ALA A 265 6.97 1.74 18.47
N ARG A 266 7.50 0.80 17.67
CA ARG A 266 8.95 0.68 17.41
C ARG A 266 9.46 1.59 16.28
N PHE A 267 8.68 1.71 15.20
CA PHE A 267 9.09 2.35 13.95
C PHE A 267 8.25 3.58 13.62
N PRO A 268 8.82 4.63 12.99
CA PRO A 268 8.01 5.57 12.24
C PRO A 268 7.49 4.90 10.96
N PHE A 269 6.20 5.07 10.68
CA PHE A 269 5.57 4.58 9.46
C PHE A 269 5.44 5.69 8.41
N VAL A 270 5.43 5.30 7.15
CA VAL A 270 5.14 6.14 6.00
C VAL A 270 4.04 5.44 5.22
N HIS A 271 2.84 6.00 5.23
CA HIS A 271 1.65 5.34 4.68
C HIS A 271 1.22 5.94 3.34
N THR A 272 0.82 5.06 2.43
CA THR A 272 -0.22 5.31 1.43
C THR A 272 -1.41 4.36 1.68
N TRP A 273 -2.54 4.62 1.03
CA TRP A 273 -3.67 3.68 0.98
C TRP A 273 -3.66 2.89 -0.33
N ASP A 274 -4.53 1.88 -0.37
CA ASP A 274 -5.03 1.26 -1.58
C ASP A 274 -6.57 1.38 -1.64
N ASP A 275 -7.26 0.38 -2.17
CA ASP A 275 -8.71 0.34 -2.35
C ASP A 275 -9.44 -0.01 -1.06
N HIS A 276 -8.97 -0.99 -0.27
CA HIS A 276 -9.69 -1.48 0.91
C HIS A 276 -9.81 -0.47 2.07
N GLU A 277 -9.02 0.61 2.08
CA GLU A 277 -9.28 1.77 2.94
C GLU A 277 -10.61 2.47 2.63
N PHE A 278 -11.15 2.27 1.42
CA PHE A 278 -12.45 2.75 0.99
C PHE A 278 -13.35 1.57 0.57
N THR A 279 -13.16 1.00 -0.60
CA THR A 279 -13.89 -0.16 -1.07
C THR A 279 -13.12 -0.87 -2.19
N ASN A 280 -13.15 -2.21 -2.20
CA ASN A 280 -12.42 -3.06 -3.15
C ASN A 280 -12.61 -2.60 -4.60
N ASP A 281 -11.52 -2.59 -5.36
CA ASP A 281 -11.40 -2.18 -6.77
C ASP A 281 -12.03 -0.81 -7.08
N ALA A 282 -12.13 0.10 -6.11
CA ALA A 282 -12.76 1.41 -6.31
C ALA A 282 -11.97 2.32 -7.23
N TRP A 283 -12.67 3.11 -8.02
CA TRP A 283 -12.09 4.25 -8.72
C TRP A 283 -12.74 5.54 -8.21
N GLN A 284 -11.93 6.54 -7.88
CA GLN A 284 -12.37 7.81 -7.31
C GLN A 284 -13.29 7.63 -6.09
N SER A 285 -14.53 8.13 -6.14
CA SER A 285 -15.54 7.94 -5.09
C SER A 285 -16.66 6.98 -5.52
N TYR A 286 -16.34 6.00 -6.37
CA TYR A 286 -17.27 4.99 -6.87
C TYR A 286 -16.95 3.61 -6.30
N ALA A 287 -17.99 2.90 -5.88
CA ALA A 287 -17.90 1.56 -5.32
C ALA A 287 -18.23 0.50 -6.38
N SER A 288 -17.27 -0.34 -6.74
CA SER A 288 -17.39 -1.36 -7.80
C SER A 288 -17.85 -2.74 -7.30
N TYR A 289 -18.35 -2.83 -6.06
CA TYR A 289 -18.61 -4.12 -5.43
C TYR A 289 -19.67 -4.99 -6.09
N PHE A 290 -20.77 -4.36 -6.51
CA PHE A 290 -21.98 -5.06 -6.97
C PHE A 290 -22.28 -4.81 -8.45
N ASP A 291 -21.74 -3.73 -9.01
CA ASP A 291 -21.94 -3.26 -10.39
C ASP A 291 -20.68 -2.53 -10.92
N ASP A 292 -20.72 -1.98 -12.14
CA ASP A 292 -19.63 -1.23 -12.83
C ASP A 292 -19.20 0.08 -12.11
N GLY A 293 -19.53 0.20 -10.83
CA GLY A 293 -19.33 1.36 -9.99
C GLY A 293 -20.66 2.07 -9.67
N GLU A 294 -20.97 2.18 -8.39
CA GLU A 294 -22.09 2.97 -7.85
C GLU A 294 -21.56 4.23 -7.15
N PRO A 295 -22.25 5.39 -7.24
CA PRO A 295 -21.94 6.56 -6.45
C PRO A 295 -21.80 6.26 -4.95
N ALA A 296 -20.65 6.59 -4.38
CA ALA A 296 -20.34 6.33 -2.97
C ALA A 296 -19.55 7.49 -2.33
N GLN A 297 -19.86 8.73 -2.72
CA GLN A 297 -19.23 9.96 -2.26
C GLN A 297 -19.29 10.11 -0.73
N LYS A 298 -20.42 9.81 -0.10
CA LYS A 298 -20.59 9.86 1.37
C LYS A 298 -19.69 8.84 2.06
N ARG A 299 -19.62 7.63 1.50
CA ARG A 299 -18.75 6.57 2.00
C ARG A 299 -17.27 6.92 1.84
N LYS A 300 -16.87 7.52 0.71
CA LYS A 300 -15.49 8.01 0.49
C LYS A 300 -15.10 9.07 1.52
N LEU A 301 -16.02 9.99 1.85
CA LEU A 301 -15.78 10.98 2.90
C LEU A 301 -15.61 10.34 4.28
N ALA A 302 -16.43 9.33 4.61
CA ALA A 302 -16.34 8.57 5.85
C ALA A 302 -15.00 7.81 5.96
N ALA A 303 -14.61 7.11 4.89
CA ALA A 303 -13.33 6.40 4.76
C ALA A 303 -12.14 7.35 4.94
N ASN A 304 -12.12 8.45 4.17
CA ASN A 304 -11.05 9.46 4.24
C ASN A 304 -10.91 10.05 5.65
N ARG A 305 -12.03 10.33 6.33
CA ARG A 305 -12.00 10.84 7.70
C ARG A 305 -11.43 9.81 8.67
N ALA A 306 -11.86 8.56 8.58
CA ALA A 306 -11.35 7.50 9.44
C ALA A 306 -9.85 7.26 9.21
N TRP A 307 -9.40 7.23 7.95
CA TRP A 307 -7.98 7.14 7.62
C TRP A 307 -7.19 8.28 8.27
N PHE A 308 -7.66 9.52 8.12
CA PHE A 308 -7.02 10.70 8.71
C PHE A 308 -6.99 10.67 10.24
N GLU A 309 -8.00 10.08 10.88
CA GLU A 309 -8.10 9.97 12.33
C GLU A 309 -7.16 8.89 12.89
N PHE A 310 -6.93 7.79 12.18
CA PHE A 310 -6.23 6.59 12.70
C PHE A 310 -4.82 6.36 12.11
N ILE A 311 -4.55 6.90 10.92
CA ILE A 311 -3.25 6.81 10.25
C ILE A 311 -2.51 8.15 10.40
N PRO A 312 -1.41 8.21 11.18
CA PRO A 312 -0.60 9.41 11.24
C PRO A 312 0.15 9.64 9.93
N ALA A 313 0.08 10.86 9.42
CA ALA A 313 0.86 11.37 8.30
C ALA A 313 1.03 12.89 8.44
N ILE A 314 2.10 13.44 7.87
CA ILE A 314 2.32 14.88 7.74
C ILE A 314 1.82 15.31 6.36
N LEU A 315 0.61 15.90 6.33
CA LEU A 315 -0.04 16.35 5.09
C LEU A 315 0.07 17.86 4.92
N SER A 316 -0.86 18.67 5.47
CA SER A 316 -0.85 20.14 5.27
C SER A 316 0.41 20.84 5.81
N LYS A 317 1.16 20.16 6.67
CA LYS A 317 2.40 20.66 7.28
C LYS A 317 3.66 20.12 6.61
N GLY A 318 3.51 19.34 5.54
CA GLY A 318 4.64 18.77 4.80
C GLY A 318 5.45 19.86 4.12
N PRO A 319 6.80 19.75 4.10
CA PRO A 319 7.63 20.71 3.41
C PRO A 319 7.44 20.62 1.88
N SER A 320 7.80 21.70 1.18
CA SER A 320 7.96 21.65 -0.28
C SER A 320 9.18 20.80 -0.65
N PHE A 321 9.08 20.02 -1.72
CA PHE A 321 10.15 19.17 -2.21
C PHE A 321 10.95 19.89 -3.29
N ASN A 322 12.19 20.31 -2.99
CA ASN A 322 13.03 21.06 -3.93
C ASN A 322 12.33 22.27 -4.60
N GLY A 323 11.49 22.97 -3.84
CA GLY A 323 10.70 24.12 -4.32
C GLY A 323 9.36 23.76 -4.95
N ILE A 324 9.03 22.47 -5.09
CA ILE A 324 7.72 21.99 -5.55
C ILE A 324 6.81 21.87 -4.33
N ALA A 325 5.66 22.55 -4.36
CA ALA A 325 4.69 22.49 -3.27
C ALA A 325 4.15 21.07 -3.08
N SER A 326 3.96 20.66 -1.82
CA SER A 326 3.28 19.41 -1.51
C SER A 326 1.77 19.57 -1.78
N PRO A 327 1.15 18.68 -2.56
CA PRO A 327 -0.28 18.69 -2.82
C PRO A 327 -1.08 18.08 -1.66
N ALA A 328 -0.43 17.26 -0.82
CA ALA A 328 -1.07 16.64 0.33
C ALA A 328 -1.66 17.67 1.30
N HIS A 329 -2.87 17.41 1.78
CA HIS A 329 -3.52 18.25 2.76
C HIS A 329 -4.39 17.42 3.70
N ASP A 330 -4.59 17.96 4.90
CA ASP A 330 -5.39 17.34 5.95
C ASP A 330 -6.87 17.23 5.56
N PHE A 331 -7.58 16.35 6.26
CA PHE A 331 -9.00 16.12 6.04
C PHE A 331 -9.81 17.41 6.19
N ARG A 332 -10.70 17.64 5.23
CA ARG A 332 -11.68 18.73 5.22
C ARG A 332 -13.07 18.11 5.22
N ASP A 333 -13.90 18.56 6.15
CA ASP A 333 -15.28 18.12 6.20
C ASP A 333 -16.05 18.75 5.03
N MET A 334 -16.55 17.91 4.14
CA MET A 334 -17.22 18.33 2.90
C MET A 334 -18.67 17.88 2.94
N ARG A 335 -19.57 18.69 2.39
CA ARG A 335 -20.94 18.24 2.14
C ARG A 335 -21.03 17.64 0.74
N VAL A 336 -21.38 16.37 0.68
CA VAL A 336 -21.52 15.60 -0.57
C VAL A 336 -22.81 14.79 -0.56
N GLU A 337 -23.36 14.56 -1.75
CA GLU A 337 -24.43 13.60 -1.99
C GLU A 337 -23.92 12.46 -2.86
N ASP A 338 -24.50 11.27 -2.72
CA ASP A 338 -24.22 10.17 -3.62
C ASP A 338 -24.95 10.44 -4.93
N SER A 339 -24.19 10.83 -5.96
CA SER A 339 -24.72 11.30 -7.24
C SER A 339 -24.02 10.63 -8.42
N PRO A 340 -24.74 10.32 -9.52
CA PRO A 340 -24.13 9.83 -10.75
C PRO A 340 -22.97 10.72 -11.23
N MET A 341 -22.02 10.11 -11.95
CA MET A 341 -20.90 10.82 -12.54
C MET A 341 -21.39 11.92 -13.49
N ALA A 342 -20.81 13.10 -13.31
CA ALA A 342 -21.00 14.26 -14.18
C ALA A 342 -20.07 14.19 -15.39
N SER A 343 -19.90 15.32 -16.08
CA SER A 343 -18.77 15.51 -17.01
C SER A 343 -17.43 15.28 -16.31
N HIS A 344 -16.46 14.78 -17.05
CA HIS A 344 -15.07 14.71 -16.62
C HIS A 344 -14.19 15.61 -17.50
N ASP A 345 -13.05 16.02 -16.97
CA ASP A 345 -12.00 16.68 -17.76
C ASP A 345 -11.11 15.65 -18.50
N ASP A 346 -10.09 16.13 -19.22
CA ASP A 346 -9.11 15.28 -19.90
C ASP A 346 -8.18 14.52 -18.94
N GLY A 347 -8.16 14.89 -17.66
CA GLY A 347 -7.46 14.18 -16.59
C GLY A 347 -8.33 13.14 -15.87
N PHE A 348 -9.51 12.83 -16.42
CA PHE A 348 -10.53 11.93 -15.86
C PHE A 348 -11.10 12.35 -14.51
N ILE A 349 -11.02 13.62 -14.12
CA ILE A 349 -11.66 14.07 -12.87
C ILE A 349 -13.11 14.40 -13.13
N PHE A 350 -14.02 13.62 -12.54
CA PHE A 350 -15.46 13.84 -12.65
C PHE A 350 -15.92 14.98 -11.73
N GLU A 351 -16.69 15.92 -12.28
CA GLU A 351 -17.20 17.10 -11.59
C GLU A 351 -18.28 16.78 -10.54
N GLY A 352 -18.73 17.80 -9.81
CA GLY A 352 -19.81 17.67 -8.83
C GLY A 352 -19.37 17.08 -7.49
N ASP A 353 -20.19 16.21 -6.91
CA ASP A 353 -19.92 15.65 -5.57
C ASP A 353 -18.75 14.65 -5.55
N ASN A 354 -18.41 14.03 -6.69
CA ASN A 354 -17.17 13.25 -6.84
C ASN A 354 -15.94 14.13 -6.55
N ALA A 355 -15.74 15.22 -7.31
CA ALA A 355 -14.62 16.14 -7.09
C ALA A 355 -14.57 16.69 -5.65
N LYS A 356 -15.73 17.00 -5.04
CA LYS A 356 -15.79 17.41 -3.64
C LYS A 356 -15.33 16.31 -2.69
N ALA A 357 -15.80 15.07 -2.88
CA ALA A 357 -15.41 13.93 -2.07
C ALA A 357 -13.90 13.66 -2.17
N LEU A 358 -13.33 13.70 -3.38
CA LEU A 358 -11.89 13.56 -3.60
C LEU A 358 -11.09 14.68 -2.92
N SER A 359 -11.58 15.93 -2.98
CA SER A 359 -10.93 17.09 -2.34
C SER A 359 -11.00 17.09 -0.81
N SER A 360 -11.68 16.12 -0.19
CA SER A 360 -11.73 16.03 1.27
C SER A 360 -10.38 15.64 1.87
N LEU A 361 -9.53 14.91 1.15
CA LEU A 361 -8.23 14.45 1.63
C LEU A 361 -7.30 14.13 0.45
N THR A 362 -6.08 14.64 0.50
CA THR A 362 -5.03 14.32 -0.48
C THR A 362 -3.80 13.81 0.27
N ILE A 363 -3.29 12.63 -0.12
CA ILE A 363 -2.20 11.96 0.63
C ILE A 363 -0.89 11.78 -0.15
N TYR A 364 -0.90 11.91 -1.48
CA TYR A 364 0.31 11.75 -2.28
C TYR A 364 1.30 12.89 -2.00
N ARG A 365 2.56 12.53 -1.73
CA ARG A 365 3.60 13.42 -1.21
C ARG A 365 5.00 12.83 -1.40
N ALA A 366 6.04 13.62 -1.15
CA ALA A 366 7.42 13.17 -1.22
C ALA A 366 8.15 13.40 0.11
N LEU A 367 9.04 12.47 0.48
CA LEU A 367 9.89 12.51 1.66
C LEU A 367 11.35 12.29 1.27
N ARG A 368 12.30 12.69 2.12
CA ARG A 368 13.73 12.61 1.84
C ARG A 368 14.52 12.12 3.05
N TRP A 369 15.50 11.24 2.79
CA TRP A 369 16.54 10.86 3.75
C TRP A 369 17.92 11.21 3.21
N GLY A 370 18.45 12.34 3.68
CA GLY A 370 19.79 12.74 3.32
C GLY A 370 19.95 13.09 1.83
N SER A 371 21.05 12.65 1.24
CA SER A 371 21.22 12.57 -0.22
C SER A 371 20.88 11.17 -0.77
N MET A 372 20.57 10.21 0.09
CA MET A 372 20.48 8.80 -0.31
C MET A 372 19.15 8.47 -0.98
N LEU A 373 18.04 8.91 -0.38
CA LEU A 373 16.70 8.51 -0.77
C LEU A 373 15.77 9.71 -0.94
N ASP A 374 15.15 9.82 -2.11
CA ASP A 374 13.89 10.52 -2.32
C ASP A 374 12.77 9.49 -2.49
N LEU A 375 11.80 9.49 -1.57
CA LEU A 375 10.64 8.61 -1.56
C LEU A 375 9.43 9.38 -2.09
N VAL A 376 8.84 8.93 -3.20
CA VAL A 376 7.70 9.57 -3.86
C VAL A 376 6.49 8.65 -3.75
N LEU A 377 5.49 9.07 -2.96
CA LEU A 377 4.26 8.32 -2.75
C LEU A 377 3.17 8.81 -3.71
N THR A 378 2.51 7.88 -4.38
CA THR A 378 1.40 8.16 -5.30
C THR A 378 0.10 7.51 -4.82
N ASP A 379 -1.02 8.21 -5.01
CA ASP A 379 -2.37 7.70 -4.78
C ASP A 379 -2.92 7.16 -6.11
N LEU A 380 -3.18 5.85 -6.16
CA LEU A 380 -3.62 5.17 -7.37
C LEU A 380 -5.12 4.84 -7.38
N ARG A 381 -5.88 5.30 -6.39
CA ARG A 381 -7.33 5.04 -6.32
C ARG A 381 -8.16 6.29 -6.50
N SER A 382 -7.75 7.42 -5.92
CA SER A 382 -8.60 8.61 -5.87
C SER A 382 -8.72 9.36 -7.20
N TYR A 383 -7.82 9.14 -8.14
CA TYR A 383 -7.74 9.93 -9.38
C TYR A 383 -7.71 9.08 -10.65
N ARG A 384 -7.86 7.76 -10.52
CA ARG A 384 -7.88 6.86 -11.67
C ARG A 384 -9.18 6.98 -12.47
N SER A 385 -9.11 6.72 -13.76
CA SER A 385 -10.28 6.55 -14.61
C SER A 385 -11.04 5.26 -14.25
N PRO A 386 -12.28 5.08 -14.72
CA PRO A 386 -12.99 3.81 -14.55
C PRO A 386 -12.20 2.63 -15.15
N PRO A 387 -12.40 1.40 -14.64
CA PRO A 387 -11.85 0.19 -15.24
C PRO A 387 -12.17 0.11 -16.73
N VAL A 388 -11.19 -0.31 -17.53
CA VAL A 388 -11.38 -0.47 -18.97
C VAL A 388 -12.19 -1.73 -19.32
N VAL A 389 -12.23 -2.70 -18.42
CA VAL A 389 -13.06 -3.90 -18.52
C VAL A 389 -14.25 -3.74 -17.56
N ASP A 390 -15.38 -3.30 -18.11
CA ASP A 390 -16.68 -3.26 -17.41
C ASP A 390 -17.52 -4.52 -17.73
N LYS A 391 -18.70 -4.68 -17.13
CA LYS A 391 -19.60 -5.83 -17.37
C LYS A 391 -19.96 -6.03 -18.85
N LYS A 392 -20.07 -4.94 -19.61
CA LYS A 392 -20.38 -5.01 -21.05
C LYS A 392 -19.19 -5.58 -21.81
N ILE A 393 -17.97 -5.18 -21.46
CA ILE A 393 -16.74 -5.76 -21.98
C ILE A 393 -16.58 -7.21 -21.51
N ASP A 394 -16.84 -7.54 -20.25
CA ASP A 394 -16.80 -8.92 -19.75
C ASP A 394 -17.76 -9.83 -20.54
N THR A 395 -18.96 -9.34 -20.87
CA THR A 395 -19.91 -10.08 -21.70
C THR A 395 -19.39 -10.31 -23.13
N LEU A 396 -18.69 -9.34 -23.71
CA LEU A 396 -17.99 -9.52 -24.99
C LEU A 396 -16.88 -10.58 -24.88
N LEU A 397 -16.16 -10.56 -23.77
CA LEU A 397 -15.01 -11.42 -23.50
C LEU A 397 -15.38 -12.81 -22.95
N GLU A 398 -16.67 -13.14 -22.81
CA GLU A 398 -17.10 -14.45 -22.32
C GLU A 398 -16.42 -15.59 -23.10
N GLY A 399 -15.72 -16.47 -22.37
CA GLY A 399 -14.90 -17.56 -22.92
C GLY A 399 -13.41 -17.23 -23.05
N ALA A 400 -13.00 -15.97 -22.89
CA ALA A 400 -11.61 -15.62 -22.63
C ALA A 400 -11.21 -16.08 -21.22
N PRO A 401 -10.09 -16.80 -21.04
CA PRO A 401 -9.63 -17.15 -19.69
C PRO A 401 -9.17 -15.94 -18.87
N LEU A 402 -8.64 -14.92 -19.55
CA LEU A 402 -8.17 -13.65 -19.01
C LEU A 402 -8.47 -12.51 -20.00
N PRO A 403 -8.58 -11.25 -19.54
CA PRO A 403 -8.73 -10.09 -20.42
C PRO A 403 -7.61 -10.02 -21.49
N PRO A 404 -7.95 -10.08 -22.80
CA PRO A 404 -6.95 -10.04 -23.87
C PRO A 404 -6.15 -8.74 -23.87
N VAL A 405 -4.82 -8.85 -23.96
CA VAL A 405 -3.89 -7.69 -23.95
C VAL A 405 -4.28 -6.66 -25.02
N ARG A 406 -4.57 -7.12 -26.24
CA ARG A 406 -5.00 -6.27 -27.36
C ARG A 406 -6.25 -5.46 -27.04
N VAL A 407 -7.25 -6.10 -26.42
CA VAL A 407 -8.54 -5.45 -26.11
C VAL A 407 -8.35 -4.41 -25.01
N VAL A 408 -7.59 -4.74 -23.97
CA VAL A 408 -7.26 -3.82 -22.87
C VAL A 408 -6.50 -2.59 -23.37
N GLN A 409 -5.43 -2.79 -24.17
CA GLN A 409 -4.65 -1.70 -24.75
C GLN A 409 -5.51 -0.77 -25.64
N LEU A 410 -6.43 -1.35 -26.41
CA LEU A 410 -7.34 -0.59 -27.27
C LEU A 410 -8.31 0.27 -26.44
N LEU A 411 -8.88 -0.29 -25.38
CA LEU A 411 -9.86 0.39 -24.51
C LEU A 411 -9.20 1.47 -23.64
N ASP A 412 -7.99 1.22 -23.17
CA ASP A 412 -7.16 2.19 -22.44
C ASP A 412 -6.85 3.39 -23.33
N ALA A 413 -6.34 3.17 -24.56
CA ALA A 413 -5.99 4.24 -25.49
C ALA A 413 -7.17 5.17 -25.85
N GLY A 414 -8.41 4.67 -25.77
CA GLY A 414 -9.62 5.44 -26.02
C GLY A 414 -9.58 6.12 -27.40
N ARG A 415 -9.89 7.41 -27.45
CA ARG A 415 -9.89 8.24 -28.67
C ARG A 415 -8.54 8.35 -29.37
N THR A 416 -7.44 7.98 -28.72
CA THR A 416 -6.09 8.02 -29.30
C THR A 416 -5.68 6.72 -29.96
N ALA A 417 -6.47 5.65 -29.82
CA ALA A 417 -6.19 4.36 -30.44
C ALA A 417 -5.99 4.47 -31.96
N ASN A 418 -5.06 3.66 -32.50
CA ASN A 418 -4.70 3.63 -33.93
C ASN A 418 -4.41 5.02 -34.53
N ASP A 419 -3.52 5.79 -33.89
CA ASP A 419 -3.13 7.13 -34.32
C ASP A 419 -4.33 8.10 -34.41
N GLY A 420 -5.21 8.06 -33.39
CA GLY A 420 -6.41 8.90 -33.33
C GLY A 420 -7.55 8.41 -34.24
N LYS A 421 -7.56 7.12 -34.60
CA LYS A 421 -8.61 6.47 -35.39
C LYS A 421 -9.13 5.22 -34.66
N PRO A 422 -9.73 5.40 -33.46
CA PRO A 422 -10.30 4.28 -32.73
C PRO A 422 -11.32 3.52 -33.60
N PRO A 423 -11.33 2.18 -33.56
CA PRO A 423 -12.31 1.43 -34.31
C PRO A 423 -13.70 1.68 -33.75
N ALA A 424 -14.71 1.76 -34.62
CA ALA A 424 -16.10 1.96 -34.22
C ALA A 424 -16.66 0.78 -33.41
N THR A 425 -16.10 -0.40 -33.63
CA THR A 425 -16.47 -1.65 -32.94
C THR A 425 -15.25 -2.33 -32.35
N ILE A 426 -15.50 -3.17 -31.35
CA ILE A 426 -14.53 -4.08 -30.76
C ILE A 426 -15.05 -5.50 -30.84
N SER A 427 -14.14 -6.45 -31.07
CA SER A 427 -14.50 -7.84 -31.30
C SER A 427 -13.60 -8.81 -30.54
N TYR A 428 -14.21 -9.93 -30.15
CA TYR A 428 -13.55 -11.07 -29.53
C TYR A 428 -14.39 -12.33 -29.79
N GLY A 429 -13.76 -13.46 -30.11
CA GLY A 429 -14.45 -14.75 -30.26
C GLY A 429 -15.61 -14.75 -31.27
N GLY A 430 -15.56 -13.91 -32.31
CA GLY A 430 -16.64 -13.75 -33.30
C GLY A 430 -17.83 -12.91 -32.84
N ARG A 431 -17.81 -12.37 -31.62
CA ARG A 431 -18.76 -11.38 -31.10
C ARG A 431 -18.25 -9.97 -31.38
N GLU A 432 -19.16 -9.01 -31.51
CA GLU A 432 -18.83 -7.61 -31.78
C GLU A 432 -19.79 -6.68 -31.05
N ILE A 433 -19.25 -5.60 -30.48
CA ILE A 433 -20.02 -4.50 -29.89
C ILE A 433 -19.47 -3.14 -30.32
N ALA A 434 -20.29 -2.09 -30.22
CA ALA A 434 -19.81 -0.71 -30.37
C ALA A 434 -18.73 -0.40 -29.32
N ASN A 435 -17.63 0.22 -29.75
CA ASN A 435 -16.52 0.59 -28.89
C ASN A 435 -16.97 1.66 -27.87
N PRO A 436 -17.07 1.32 -26.57
CA PRO A 436 -17.57 2.27 -25.57
C PRO A 436 -16.57 3.40 -25.27
N ARG A 437 -15.31 3.25 -25.67
CA ARG A 437 -14.21 4.17 -25.36
C ARG A 437 -13.75 4.99 -26.57
N ALA A 438 -14.41 4.88 -27.72
CA ALA A 438 -13.98 5.55 -28.95
C ALA A 438 -13.83 7.08 -28.82
N GLU A 439 -14.65 7.73 -28.00
CA GLU A 439 -14.57 9.17 -27.76
C GLU A 439 -13.90 9.55 -26.42
N ALA A 440 -13.58 8.56 -25.59
CA ALA A 440 -13.05 8.79 -24.26
C ALA A 440 -11.57 9.16 -24.30
N PRO A 441 -11.05 10.03 -23.40
CA PRO A 441 -9.62 10.24 -23.26
C PRO A 441 -8.87 8.94 -22.90
N PRO A 442 -7.54 8.87 -23.10
CA PRO A 442 -6.74 7.73 -22.64
C PRO A 442 -6.86 7.50 -21.14
N GLY A 443 -6.93 6.24 -20.71
CA GLY A 443 -7.02 5.87 -19.30
C GLY A 443 -5.89 6.46 -18.47
N THR A 444 -6.15 6.67 -17.19
CA THR A 444 -5.18 7.23 -16.25
C THR A 444 -5.34 6.57 -14.89
N HIS A 445 -4.22 6.29 -14.24
CA HIS A 445 -4.16 5.73 -12.90
C HIS A 445 -3.90 6.83 -11.85
N MET A 446 -3.08 7.83 -12.20
CA MET A 446 -2.76 8.96 -11.31
C MET A 446 -3.67 10.17 -11.49
N GLY A 447 -4.39 10.30 -12.61
CA GLY A 447 -5.05 11.54 -13.00
C GLY A 447 -4.06 12.66 -13.38
N GLY A 448 -4.58 13.71 -14.03
CA GLY A 448 -3.75 14.79 -14.59
C GLY A 448 -2.87 15.55 -13.58
N PRO A 449 -3.44 16.08 -12.47
CA PRO A 449 -2.67 16.87 -11.50
C PRO A 449 -1.55 16.11 -10.81
N GLN A 450 -1.82 14.89 -10.32
CA GLN A 450 -0.81 14.08 -9.64
C GLN A 450 0.26 13.59 -10.60
N LYS A 451 -0.09 13.17 -11.83
CA LYS A 451 0.90 12.81 -12.86
C LYS A 451 1.86 13.97 -13.15
N THR A 452 1.33 15.19 -13.27
CA THR A 452 2.14 16.39 -13.47
C THR A 452 3.09 16.64 -12.30
N TRP A 453 2.57 16.56 -11.07
CA TRP A 453 3.37 16.69 -9.85
C TRP A 453 4.46 15.61 -9.76
N PHE A 454 4.13 14.35 -10.06
CA PHE A 454 5.07 13.22 -10.04
C PHE A 454 6.25 13.47 -10.98
N LYS A 455 5.96 13.85 -12.23
CA LYS A 455 7.00 14.19 -13.21
C LYS A 455 7.90 15.33 -12.72
N GLN A 456 7.32 16.39 -12.14
CA GLN A 456 8.10 17.49 -11.57
C GLN A 456 9.01 17.03 -10.43
N VAL A 457 8.50 16.23 -9.49
CA VAL A 457 9.27 15.71 -8.34
C VAL A 457 10.40 14.80 -8.80
N MET A 458 10.11 13.86 -9.70
CA MET A 458 11.12 12.92 -10.23
C MET A 458 12.26 13.67 -10.95
N LYS A 459 11.92 14.67 -11.77
CA LYS A 459 12.90 15.52 -12.47
C LYS A 459 13.71 16.42 -11.52
N ALA A 460 13.09 16.90 -10.44
CA ALA A 460 13.75 17.74 -9.46
C ALA A 460 14.60 16.95 -8.44
N SER A 461 14.42 15.64 -8.34
CA SER A 461 15.15 14.79 -7.40
C SER A 461 16.66 14.78 -7.70
N LYS A 462 17.46 14.91 -6.65
CA LYS A 462 18.93 14.83 -6.70
C LYS A 462 19.48 13.70 -5.82
N ALA A 463 18.61 12.85 -5.28
CA ALA A 463 19.03 11.74 -4.45
C ALA A 463 19.77 10.67 -5.28
N GLU A 464 20.57 9.87 -4.60
CA GLU A 464 21.22 8.70 -5.20
C GLU A 464 20.18 7.69 -5.69
N TRP A 465 19.12 7.47 -4.90
CA TRP A 465 17.99 6.59 -5.19
C TRP A 465 16.65 7.32 -5.14
N ARG A 466 15.75 6.93 -6.04
CA ARG A 466 14.35 7.34 -6.09
C ARG A 466 13.48 6.11 -5.87
N ILE A 467 12.67 6.11 -4.82
CA ILE A 467 11.67 5.07 -4.61
C ILE A 467 10.31 5.62 -5.02
N TRP A 468 9.68 4.97 -6.00
CA TRP A 468 8.29 5.20 -6.34
C TRP A 468 7.42 4.22 -5.53
N ALA A 469 6.84 4.72 -4.44
CA ALA A 469 5.98 3.92 -3.57
C ALA A 469 4.51 4.08 -3.99
N ASN A 470 3.87 2.97 -4.31
CA ASN A 470 2.50 2.96 -4.81
C ASN A 470 1.79 1.66 -4.44
N SER A 471 0.46 1.62 -4.48
CA SER A 471 -0.26 0.42 -4.05
C SER A 471 -0.28 -0.69 -5.11
N CYS A 472 -0.45 -0.31 -6.38
CA CYS A 472 -0.66 -1.24 -7.48
C CYS A 472 0.63 -1.60 -8.24
N PRO A 473 0.96 -2.88 -8.49
CA PRO A 473 2.14 -3.29 -9.26
C PRO A 473 2.13 -2.83 -10.73
N ALA A 474 3.31 -2.44 -11.23
CA ALA A 474 3.57 -2.07 -12.63
C ALA A 474 4.09 -3.23 -13.50
N LEU A 475 4.67 -4.26 -12.88
CA LEU A 475 5.15 -5.46 -13.55
C LEU A 475 4.04 -6.12 -14.35
N GLN A 476 4.35 -6.47 -15.61
CA GLN A 476 3.37 -7.01 -16.55
C GLN A 476 3.13 -8.49 -16.29
N ILE A 477 2.19 -8.82 -15.41
CA ILE A 477 1.78 -10.21 -15.18
C ILE A 477 0.79 -10.66 -16.25
N ARG A 478 1.26 -11.53 -17.16
CA ARG A 478 0.51 -12.01 -18.33
C ARG A 478 0.57 -13.54 -18.46
N LEU A 479 -0.36 -14.08 -19.23
CA LEU A 479 -0.29 -15.46 -19.72
C LEU A 479 -0.25 -15.48 -21.25
N ASP A 480 0.68 -16.24 -21.79
CA ASP A 480 0.97 -16.33 -23.23
C ASP A 480 0.08 -17.37 -23.94
N PHE A 481 -1.24 -17.24 -23.80
CA PHE A 481 -2.21 -18.17 -24.38
C PHE A 481 -2.11 -18.30 -25.91
N SER A 482 -1.62 -17.28 -26.62
CA SER A 482 -1.39 -17.34 -28.08
C SER A 482 -0.40 -18.42 -28.46
N ARG A 483 0.44 -18.86 -27.51
CA ARG A 483 1.32 -20.00 -27.70
C ARG A 483 0.57 -21.32 -27.63
N LEU A 484 -0.71 -21.43 -27.30
CA LEU A 484 -1.45 -22.71 -27.43
C LEU A 484 -2.13 -22.78 -28.81
N PRO A 485 -1.52 -23.44 -29.82
CA PRO A 485 -1.87 -23.26 -31.22
C PRO A 485 -3.26 -23.79 -31.58
N PHE A 486 -3.82 -24.67 -30.75
CA PHE A 486 -5.15 -25.26 -30.93
C PHE A 486 -6.25 -24.53 -30.15
N ALA A 487 -5.89 -23.56 -29.29
CA ALA A 487 -6.85 -22.90 -28.40
C ALA A 487 -7.49 -21.65 -29.03
N GLY A 488 -6.84 -21.01 -30.01
CA GLY A 488 -7.34 -19.78 -30.65
C GLY A 488 -7.47 -18.61 -29.67
N LEU A 489 -6.70 -18.64 -28.58
CA LEU A 489 -6.74 -17.66 -27.49
C LEU A 489 -5.69 -16.57 -27.69
N GLU A 490 -6.00 -15.37 -27.21
CA GLU A 490 -5.06 -14.24 -27.17
C GLU A 490 -4.32 -14.19 -25.83
N ASP A 491 -3.10 -13.64 -25.82
CA ASP A 491 -2.39 -13.38 -24.57
C ASP A 491 -3.22 -12.47 -23.67
N GLY A 492 -3.21 -12.75 -22.37
CA GLY A 492 -4.13 -12.11 -21.42
C GLY A 492 -3.44 -11.60 -20.15
N TYR A 493 -3.99 -10.53 -19.58
CA TYR A 493 -3.53 -9.96 -18.31
C TYR A 493 -4.11 -10.71 -17.11
N ALA A 494 -3.29 -10.99 -16.10
CA ALA A 494 -3.76 -11.67 -14.87
C ALA A 494 -4.78 -10.83 -14.08
N GLY A 495 -4.71 -9.51 -14.20
CA GLY A 495 -5.67 -8.54 -13.67
C GLY A 495 -5.57 -7.22 -14.43
N THR A 496 -6.63 -6.41 -14.39
CA THR A 496 -6.67 -5.09 -15.04
C THR A 496 -6.93 -3.94 -14.06
N ASP A 497 -7.05 -4.23 -12.76
CA ASP A 497 -7.24 -3.21 -11.73
C ASP A 497 -5.98 -2.35 -11.51
N THR A 498 -4.81 -2.94 -11.71
CA THR A 498 -3.48 -2.32 -11.56
C THR A 498 -2.99 -1.72 -12.88
N TRP A 499 -1.70 -1.37 -12.99
CA TRP A 499 -1.15 -0.69 -14.19
C TRP A 499 -1.36 -1.43 -15.52
N GLN A 500 -1.63 -2.72 -15.49
CA GLN A 500 -2.02 -3.55 -16.63
C GLN A 500 -3.31 -3.06 -17.30
N GLY A 501 -4.21 -2.40 -16.56
CA GLY A 501 -5.40 -1.72 -17.12
C GLY A 501 -5.15 -0.31 -17.63
N TYR A 502 -3.97 0.26 -17.36
CA TYR A 502 -3.58 1.62 -17.74
C TYR A 502 -2.22 1.65 -18.47
N PRO A 503 -1.97 0.77 -19.46
CA PRO A 503 -0.64 0.60 -20.08
C PRO A 503 -0.14 1.86 -20.78
N GLY A 504 -1.03 2.70 -21.32
CA GLY A 504 -0.67 3.96 -21.97
C GLY A 504 -0.03 4.95 -21.02
N GLU A 505 -0.60 5.14 -19.83
CA GLU A 505 -0.01 6.02 -18.81
C GLU A 505 1.29 5.44 -18.24
N LEU A 506 1.38 4.13 -17.99
CA LEU A 506 2.63 3.51 -17.54
C LEU A 506 3.75 3.76 -18.57
N LYS A 507 3.48 3.53 -19.86
CA LYS A 507 4.42 3.80 -20.95
C LYS A 507 4.84 5.27 -20.98
N GLU A 508 3.89 6.20 -20.79
CA GLU A 508 4.16 7.65 -20.71
C GLU A 508 5.15 7.98 -19.58
N LEU A 509 4.95 7.38 -18.40
CA LEU A 509 5.80 7.60 -17.23
C LEU A 509 7.19 6.99 -17.40
N LEU A 510 7.30 5.75 -17.86
CA LEU A 510 8.58 5.08 -18.09
C LEU A 510 9.38 5.75 -19.21
N THR A 511 8.71 6.18 -20.28
CA THR A 511 9.34 6.98 -21.36
C THR A 511 9.89 8.29 -20.80
N PHE A 512 9.11 8.99 -19.96
CA PHE A 512 9.54 10.22 -19.31
C PHE A 512 10.82 10.03 -18.47
N LEU A 513 10.91 8.95 -17.70
CA LEU A 513 12.12 8.65 -16.92
C LEU A 513 13.35 8.50 -17.84
N MET A 514 13.19 7.81 -18.97
CA MET A 514 14.26 7.60 -19.94
C MET A 514 14.67 8.89 -20.65
N ASP A 515 13.71 9.67 -21.13
CA ASP A 515 13.94 10.91 -21.88
C ASP A 515 14.59 12.00 -21.03
N GLU A 516 14.14 12.11 -19.77
CA GLU A 516 14.70 13.05 -18.80
C GLU A 516 15.95 12.52 -18.07
N LYS A 517 16.42 11.32 -18.44
CA LYS A 517 17.61 10.68 -17.86
C LYS A 517 17.52 10.58 -16.34
N ILE A 518 16.40 10.07 -15.85
CA ILE A 518 16.14 9.83 -14.43
C ILE A 518 16.45 8.36 -14.15
N GLY A 519 17.65 8.09 -13.63
CA GLY A 519 18.08 6.74 -13.23
C GLY A 519 17.85 6.43 -11.74
N ASN A 520 18.23 5.23 -11.32
CA ASN A 520 18.10 4.70 -9.95
C ASN A 520 16.67 4.77 -9.40
N VAL A 521 15.69 4.42 -10.23
CA VAL A 521 14.28 4.37 -9.86
C VAL A 521 13.89 2.93 -9.52
N ILE A 522 13.43 2.72 -8.30
CA ILE A 522 12.83 1.45 -7.87
C ILE A 522 11.37 1.70 -7.51
N SER A 523 10.45 0.99 -8.16
CA SER A 523 9.03 0.91 -7.77
C SER A 523 8.86 -0.11 -6.64
N LEU A 524 8.08 0.24 -5.62
CA LEU A 524 7.64 -0.67 -4.56
C LEU A 524 6.12 -0.68 -4.51
N SER A 525 5.52 -1.87 -4.59
CA SER A 525 4.07 -2.09 -4.67
C SER A 525 3.55 -3.24 -3.80
N GLY A 526 2.23 -3.28 -3.58
CA GLY A 526 1.50 -4.31 -2.84
C GLY A 526 0.42 -4.97 -3.71
N ASP A 527 -0.84 -4.98 -3.23
CA ASP A 527 -2.08 -5.40 -3.92
C ASP A 527 -2.18 -6.89 -4.30
N TYR A 528 -1.26 -7.42 -5.09
CA TYR A 528 -1.36 -8.80 -5.62
C TYR A 528 -1.09 -9.93 -4.62
N HIS A 529 -0.75 -9.63 -3.36
CA HIS A 529 -0.47 -10.64 -2.33
C HIS A 529 0.60 -11.66 -2.74
N ALA A 530 1.67 -11.18 -3.38
CA ALA A 530 2.81 -11.98 -3.81
C ALA A 530 4.11 -11.17 -3.71
N PHE A 531 5.23 -11.87 -3.48
CA PHE A 531 6.53 -11.27 -3.72
C PHE A 531 6.85 -11.36 -5.21
N ALA A 532 7.36 -10.29 -5.80
CA ALA A 532 7.89 -10.34 -7.16
C ALA A 532 9.07 -9.38 -7.32
N ALA A 533 9.88 -9.63 -8.33
CA ALA A 533 10.95 -8.73 -8.73
C ALA A 533 11.10 -8.75 -10.24
N GLY A 534 11.41 -7.61 -10.83
CA GLY A 534 11.63 -7.52 -12.27
C GLY A 534 11.99 -6.14 -12.74
N ARG A 535 12.19 -6.03 -14.05
CA ARG A 535 12.50 -4.80 -14.76
C ARG A 535 11.24 -4.28 -15.43
N LEU A 536 11.10 -2.96 -15.49
CA LEU A 536 9.95 -2.29 -16.08
C LEU A 536 10.29 -1.84 -17.52
N PRO A 537 9.92 -2.63 -18.55
CA PRO A 537 10.14 -2.25 -19.93
C PRO A 537 9.24 -1.06 -20.30
N VAL A 538 9.80 -0.07 -21.00
CA VAL A 538 9.02 1.08 -21.52
C VAL A 538 7.91 0.62 -22.46
N ASP A 539 8.23 -0.36 -23.31
CA ASP A 539 7.28 -1.00 -24.21
C ASP A 539 7.43 -2.53 -24.07
N PRO A 540 6.54 -3.20 -23.31
CA PRO A 540 6.65 -4.64 -23.07
C PRO A 540 6.49 -5.47 -24.35
N ASP A 541 5.91 -4.91 -25.41
CA ASP A 541 5.62 -5.61 -26.66
C ASP A 541 6.66 -5.33 -27.76
N ALA A 542 7.66 -4.48 -27.49
CA ALA A 542 8.73 -4.18 -28.43
C ALA A 542 9.66 -5.38 -28.67
N GLU A 543 10.18 -5.51 -29.90
CA GLU A 543 11.14 -6.56 -30.26
C GLU A 543 12.39 -6.52 -29.37
N THR A 544 12.92 -5.31 -29.18
CA THR A 544 14.00 -5.00 -28.24
C THR A 544 13.46 -4.10 -27.13
N GLN A 545 13.30 -4.67 -25.94
CA GLN A 545 12.85 -3.95 -24.76
C GLN A 545 13.94 -3.03 -24.24
N ARG A 546 13.53 -1.91 -23.64
CA ARG A 546 14.39 -1.01 -22.87
C ARG A 546 13.77 -0.82 -21.51
N ASP A 547 14.54 -1.08 -20.47
CA ASP A 547 14.05 -1.04 -19.10
C ASP A 547 14.32 0.33 -18.45
N ALA A 548 13.29 0.94 -17.87
CA ALA A 548 13.39 2.27 -17.27
C ALA A 548 13.59 2.26 -15.75
N ALA A 549 13.14 1.20 -15.09
CA ALA A 549 13.15 1.05 -13.63
C ALA A 549 13.12 -0.43 -13.23
N VAL A 550 13.34 -0.70 -11.94
CA VAL A 550 13.13 -2.02 -11.31
C VAL A 550 11.89 -1.93 -10.44
N GLU A 551 11.13 -3.01 -10.32
CA GLU A 551 10.04 -3.10 -9.34
C GLU A 551 10.24 -4.29 -8.41
N PHE A 552 9.90 -4.08 -7.13
CA PHE A 552 9.69 -5.16 -6.17
C PHE A 552 8.28 -5.08 -5.60
N MET A 553 7.54 -6.18 -5.74
CA MET A 553 6.25 -6.36 -5.08
C MET A 553 6.47 -6.95 -3.69
N THR A 554 5.78 -6.40 -2.70
CA THR A 554 5.71 -6.91 -1.33
C THR A 554 4.51 -7.84 -1.20
N ALA A 555 4.73 -9.03 -0.62
CA ALA A 555 3.65 -9.94 -0.29
C ALA A 555 2.76 -9.39 0.84
N ALA A 556 1.57 -9.97 0.97
CA ALA A 556 0.66 -9.64 2.05
C ALA A 556 1.25 -9.96 3.43
N VAL A 557 0.92 -9.16 4.44
CA VAL A 557 1.20 -9.51 5.84
C VAL A 557 0.34 -10.69 6.26
N SER A 558 -0.94 -10.73 5.84
CA SER A 558 -1.86 -11.81 6.21
C SER A 558 -2.99 -12.11 5.21
N SER A 559 -3.25 -11.21 4.25
CA SER A 559 -4.23 -11.46 3.19
C SER A 559 -3.81 -12.67 2.35
N SER A 560 -4.77 -13.45 1.86
CA SER A 560 -4.47 -14.71 1.19
C SER A 560 -3.62 -14.51 -0.07
N SER A 561 -2.64 -15.38 -0.24
CA SER A 561 -1.67 -15.33 -1.33
C SER A 561 -2.30 -15.39 -2.73
N MET A 562 -1.63 -14.80 -3.73
CA MET A 562 -2.03 -14.88 -5.14
C MET A 562 -2.26 -16.33 -5.61
N TYR A 563 -1.43 -17.25 -5.15
CA TYR A 563 -1.54 -18.67 -5.46
C TYR A 563 -2.86 -19.24 -4.96
N SER A 564 -3.27 -18.95 -3.71
CA SER A 564 -4.52 -19.45 -3.15
C SER A 564 -5.75 -19.02 -3.96
N MET A 565 -5.71 -17.80 -4.52
CA MET A 565 -6.73 -17.28 -5.42
C MET A 565 -6.75 -18.03 -6.76
N ALA A 566 -5.58 -18.21 -7.38
CA ALA A 566 -5.45 -18.89 -8.67
C ALA A 566 -5.81 -20.39 -8.59
N ASP A 567 -5.35 -21.07 -7.55
CA ASP A 567 -5.61 -22.49 -7.30
C ASP A 567 -7.12 -22.71 -7.24
N ARG A 568 -7.80 -21.95 -6.38
CA ARG A 568 -9.25 -22.07 -6.21
C ARG A 568 -10.04 -21.78 -7.49
N ARG A 569 -9.74 -20.67 -8.19
CA ARG A 569 -10.44 -20.29 -9.44
C ARG A 569 -10.27 -21.32 -10.55
N THR A 570 -9.17 -22.07 -10.54
CA THR A 570 -8.87 -23.06 -11.59
C THR A 570 -9.25 -24.50 -11.25
N ARG A 571 -9.58 -24.83 -9.98
CA ARG A 571 -9.93 -26.19 -9.54
C ARG A 571 -10.98 -26.90 -10.41
N GLY A 572 -11.95 -26.17 -10.94
CA GLY A 572 -12.99 -26.72 -11.83
C GLY A 572 -12.50 -27.03 -13.25
N SER A 573 -11.32 -26.56 -13.64
CA SER A 573 -10.75 -26.72 -14.98
C SER A 573 -9.49 -27.59 -14.94
N GLY A 574 -9.63 -28.89 -15.19
CA GLY A 574 -8.50 -29.83 -15.13
C GLY A 574 -7.33 -29.50 -16.10
N PHE A 575 -7.53 -28.67 -17.12
CA PHE A 575 -6.45 -28.18 -17.98
C PHE A 575 -5.73 -26.98 -17.36
N PHE A 576 -6.47 -25.93 -16.95
CA PHE A 576 -5.85 -24.73 -16.38
C PHE A 576 -5.34 -24.95 -14.96
N HIS A 577 -5.96 -25.83 -14.18
CA HIS A 577 -5.48 -26.18 -12.84
C HIS A 577 -4.06 -26.73 -12.87
N ARG A 578 -3.69 -27.51 -13.90
CA ARG A 578 -2.34 -28.04 -14.08
C ARG A 578 -1.29 -26.97 -14.37
N ALA A 579 -1.70 -25.79 -14.86
CA ALA A 579 -0.81 -24.65 -14.98
C ALA A 579 -0.58 -23.95 -13.63
N VAL A 580 -1.51 -24.07 -12.68
CA VAL A 580 -1.39 -23.45 -11.36
C VAL A 580 -0.71 -24.37 -10.36
N THR A 581 -0.96 -25.66 -10.48
CA THR A 581 -0.65 -26.67 -9.47
C THR A 581 0.04 -27.88 -10.10
N LEU A 582 1.02 -28.44 -9.40
CA LEU A 582 1.68 -29.69 -9.72
C LEU A 582 1.05 -30.79 -8.87
N GLU A 583 0.39 -31.78 -9.48
CA GLU A 583 -0.30 -32.88 -8.78
C GLU A 583 0.53 -34.18 -8.82
N ASP A 584 0.76 -34.83 -7.68
CA ASP A 584 1.40 -36.16 -7.61
C ASP A 584 0.68 -37.11 -6.62
N GLU A 585 1.20 -38.34 -6.47
CA GLU A 585 0.66 -39.36 -5.56
C GLU A 585 0.82 -38.99 -4.06
N ASN A 586 1.70 -38.06 -3.74
CA ASN A 586 2.04 -37.62 -2.38
C ASN A 586 1.39 -36.28 -2.00
N GLY A 587 0.80 -35.55 -2.95
CA GLY A 587 0.12 -34.27 -2.72
C GLY A 587 0.13 -33.33 -3.92
N SER A 588 -0.03 -32.04 -3.62
CA SER A 588 -0.08 -30.95 -4.59
C SER A 588 0.90 -29.86 -4.16
N GLU A 589 1.67 -29.33 -5.10
CA GLU A 589 2.62 -28.23 -4.86
C GLU A 589 2.38 -27.06 -5.85
N PRO A 590 2.71 -25.81 -5.47
CA PRO A 590 2.53 -24.66 -6.36
C PRO A 590 3.36 -24.74 -7.65
N ASN A 591 2.70 -24.59 -8.81
CA ASN A 591 3.31 -24.42 -10.14
C ASN A 591 3.21 -22.97 -10.65
N TRP A 592 2.46 -22.12 -9.97
CA TRP A 592 2.00 -20.86 -10.55
C TRP A 592 3.13 -19.90 -10.89
N ASN A 593 4.16 -19.83 -10.04
CA ASN A 593 5.36 -19.04 -10.29
C ASN A 593 6.02 -19.42 -11.62
N ASN A 594 6.10 -20.73 -11.90
CA ASN A 594 6.69 -21.26 -13.11
C ASN A 594 5.88 -20.84 -14.33
N THR A 595 4.56 -20.98 -14.28
CA THR A 595 3.68 -20.56 -15.37
C THR A 595 3.79 -19.07 -15.69
N LEU A 596 3.85 -18.22 -14.66
CA LEU A 596 3.93 -16.77 -14.85
C LEU A 596 5.27 -16.32 -15.44
N VAL A 597 6.38 -16.89 -14.98
CA VAL A 597 7.73 -16.48 -15.42
C VAL A 597 8.14 -17.17 -16.72
N ASN A 598 7.80 -18.46 -16.88
CA ASN A 598 8.32 -19.30 -17.96
C ASN A 598 7.26 -19.64 -19.03
N GLY A 599 6.02 -19.21 -18.85
CA GLY A 599 4.92 -19.37 -19.80
C GLY A 599 4.04 -20.59 -19.56
N LEU A 600 2.84 -20.52 -20.15
CA LEU A 600 1.75 -21.47 -19.92
C LEU A 600 2.09 -22.89 -20.37
N ARG A 601 2.79 -23.04 -21.49
CA ARG A 601 3.26 -24.34 -21.97
C ARG A 601 4.24 -24.98 -20.98
N ALA A 602 5.15 -24.19 -20.43
CA ALA A 602 6.16 -24.66 -19.50
C ALA A 602 5.50 -25.12 -18.18
N GLY A 603 4.53 -24.35 -17.68
CA GLY A 603 3.68 -24.74 -16.56
C GLY A 603 2.99 -26.09 -16.76
N ILE A 604 2.22 -26.21 -17.83
CA ILE A 604 1.45 -27.44 -18.11
C ILE A 604 2.37 -28.65 -18.32
N LEU A 605 3.46 -28.49 -19.08
CA LEU A 605 4.39 -29.60 -19.33
C LEU A 605 5.17 -30.02 -18.09
N ALA A 606 5.49 -29.08 -17.18
CA ALA A 606 6.09 -29.42 -15.90
C ALA A 606 5.19 -30.38 -15.10
N ASN A 607 3.87 -30.14 -15.08
CA ASN A 607 2.90 -31.03 -14.41
C ASN A 607 2.89 -32.44 -15.04
N TYR A 608 2.82 -32.55 -16.37
CA TYR A 608 2.72 -33.84 -17.06
C TYR A 608 4.02 -34.66 -17.07
N SER A 609 5.14 -34.00 -17.31
CA SER A 609 6.39 -34.71 -17.66
C SER A 609 7.35 -34.83 -16.49
N ARG A 610 7.26 -33.92 -15.51
CA ARG A 610 8.24 -33.79 -14.41
C ARG A 610 9.69 -33.71 -14.91
N SER A 611 9.88 -33.23 -16.15
CA SER A 611 11.18 -33.20 -16.83
C SER A 611 11.64 -31.76 -17.01
N ASP A 612 12.73 -31.42 -16.30
CA ASP A 612 13.37 -30.11 -16.41
C ASP A 612 13.86 -29.83 -17.83
N TYR A 613 14.30 -30.88 -18.55
CA TYR A 613 14.69 -30.77 -19.95
C TYR A 613 13.53 -30.36 -20.88
N LEU A 614 12.35 -31.00 -20.72
CA LEU A 614 11.19 -30.66 -21.54
C LEU A 614 10.63 -29.28 -21.17
N PHE A 615 10.73 -28.92 -19.90
CA PHE A 615 10.44 -27.58 -19.41
C PHE A 615 11.33 -26.52 -20.09
N ASP A 616 12.66 -26.69 -20.07
CA ASP A 616 13.60 -25.72 -20.65
C ASP A 616 13.42 -25.56 -22.16
N LEU A 617 13.06 -26.63 -22.87
CA LEU A 617 12.84 -26.60 -24.31
C LEU A 617 11.66 -25.72 -24.73
N VAL A 618 10.62 -25.61 -23.89
CA VAL A 618 9.36 -24.92 -24.24
C VAL A 618 9.15 -23.59 -23.51
N ARG A 619 10.11 -23.22 -22.65
CA ARG A 619 10.06 -22.00 -21.86
C ARG A 619 9.99 -20.76 -22.74
N ASN A 620 9.15 -19.81 -22.32
CA ASN A 620 9.04 -18.47 -22.88
C ASN A 620 9.29 -17.44 -21.77
N GLU A 621 10.52 -16.94 -21.67
CA GLU A 621 10.90 -15.90 -20.69
C GLU A 621 10.20 -14.55 -20.93
N ARG A 622 9.52 -14.38 -22.08
CA ARG A 622 8.70 -13.20 -22.38
C ARG A 622 7.21 -13.42 -22.12
N ALA A 623 6.83 -14.49 -21.41
CA ALA A 623 5.43 -14.75 -21.07
C ALA A 623 4.84 -13.61 -20.23
N SER A 624 5.58 -13.14 -19.23
CA SER A 624 5.33 -11.91 -18.47
C SER A 624 6.50 -10.95 -18.70
N PRO A 625 6.43 -10.03 -19.69
CA PRO A 625 7.52 -9.12 -20.01
C PRO A 625 8.08 -8.36 -18.80
N GLY A 626 9.38 -8.53 -18.54
CA GLY A 626 10.09 -7.87 -17.44
C GLY A 626 10.00 -8.57 -16.08
N LEU A 627 9.17 -9.61 -15.93
CA LEU A 627 9.06 -10.37 -14.67
C LEU A 627 10.20 -11.38 -14.54
N ASP A 628 11.10 -11.17 -13.58
CA ASP A 628 12.26 -12.03 -13.36
C ASP A 628 12.03 -13.07 -12.25
N TYR A 629 11.23 -12.72 -11.26
CA TYR A 629 10.93 -13.55 -10.09
C TYR A 629 9.52 -13.29 -9.57
N ILE A 630 8.88 -14.36 -9.09
CA ILE A 630 7.65 -14.28 -8.32
C ILE A 630 7.54 -15.43 -7.32
N ASP A 631 7.11 -15.13 -6.10
CA ASP A 631 6.63 -16.08 -5.12
C ASP A 631 5.17 -15.75 -4.80
N ALA A 632 4.28 -16.42 -5.53
CA ALA A 632 2.84 -16.26 -5.46
C ALA A 632 2.21 -16.84 -4.19
N ASP A 633 2.96 -17.66 -3.42
CA ASP A 633 2.47 -18.31 -2.20
C ASP A 633 3.29 -17.85 -0.98
N ALA A 634 3.19 -16.56 -0.70
CA ALA A 634 3.99 -15.90 0.31
C ALA A 634 3.18 -14.96 1.20
N HIS A 635 3.61 -14.89 2.47
CA HIS A 635 3.27 -13.79 3.38
C HIS A 635 4.56 -13.26 3.99
N GLY A 636 4.61 -11.98 4.34
CA GLY A 636 5.75 -11.40 5.04
C GLY A 636 5.99 -9.94 4.72
N TYR A 637 7.26 -9.58 4.50
CA TYR A 637 7.68 -8.20 4.27
C TYR A 637 8.93 -8.12 3.40
N THR A 638 9.20 -6.94 2.84
CA THR A 638 10.42 -6.67 2.04
C THR A 638 11.33 -5.71 2.80
N LEU A 639 12.60 -6.07 2.98
CA LEU A 639 13.64 -5.18 3.51
C LEU A 639 14.43 -4.56 2.36
N VAL A 640 14.64 -3.25 2.41
CA VAL A 640 15.41 -2.51 1.42
C VAL A 640 16.55 -1.79 2.12
N THR A 641 17.77 -1.93 1.59
CA THR A 641 18.97 -1.22 2.05
C THR A 641 19.60 -0.49 0.89
N LEU A 642 19.72 0.84 1.01
CA LEU A 642 20.25 1.72 -0.01
C LEU A 642 21.59 2.30 0.46
N ASP A 643 22.62 2.16 -0.37
CA ASP A 643 23.90 2.83 -0.19
C ASP A 643 24.36 3.53 -1.48
N GLU A 644 25.57 4.10 -1.47
CA GLU A 644 26.09 4.89 -2.60
C GLU A 644 26.36 4.07 -3.86
N THR A 645 26.45 2.74 -3.72
CA THR A 645 26.88 1.80 -4.77
C THR A 645 25.75 0.91 -5.28
N GLN A 646 24.85 0.47 -4.40
CA GLN A 646 23.79 -0.48 -4.74
C GLN A 646 22.57 -0.34 -3.82
N ALA A 647 21.46 -0.91 -4.28
CA ALA A 647 20.32 -1.25 -3.44
C ALA A 647 20.29 -2.76 -3.22
N GLU A 648 20.25 -3.18 -1.97
CA GLU A 648 19.97 -4.58 -1.60
C GLU A 648 18.50 -4.70 -1.20
N VAL A 649 17.81 -5.68 -1.77
CA VAL A 649 16.41 -5.98 -1.46
C VAL A 649 16.29 -7.42 -1.00
N VAL A 650 15.65 -7.64 0.14
CA VAL A 650 15.42 -8.97 0.73
C VAL A 650 13.93 -9.15 0.99
N GLN A 651 13.29 -10.05 0.25
CA GLN A 651 11.91 -10.47 0.50
C GLN A 651 11.94 -11.61 1.53
N VAL A 652 11.27 -11.41 2.66
CA VAL A 652 11.24 -12.35 3.79
C VAL A 652 9.88 -13.05 3.79
N ASN A 653 9.85 -14.29 3.34
CA ASN A 653 8.66 -15.14 3.35
C ASN A 653 8.58 -15.90 4.69
N VAL A 654 7.48 -15.73 5.41
CA VAL A 654 7.21 -16.43 6.69
C VAL A 654 6.24 -17.61 6.56
N GLY A 655 5.74 -17.89 5.35
CA GLY A 655 4.87 -19.01 5.07
C GLY A 655 3.44 -18.82 5.59
N ASP A 656 2.95 -19.80 6.35
CA ASP A 656 1.58 -19.80 6.88
C ASP A 656 1.42 -18.80 8.04
N VAL A 657 0.27 -18.14 8.07
CA VAL A 657 -0.11 -17.07 9.00
C VAL A 657 -1.44 -17.37 9.70
N LEU A 658 -1.99 -18.58 9.53
CA LEU A 658 -3.29 -18.97 10.10
C LEU A 658 -3.28 -19.20 11.62
N SER A 659 -2.10 -19.29 12.23
CA SER A 659 -1.94 -19.45 13.67
C SER A 659 -1.05 -18.36 14.27
N ASP A 660 -1.23 -18.09 15.56
CA ASP A 660 -0.33 -17.24 16.33
C ASP A 660 1.04 -17.92 16.42
N ALA A 661 2.08 -17.22 15.96
CA ALA A 661 3.46 -17.70 15.96
C ALA A 661 4.15 -17.62 17.33
N GLY A 662 3.48 -17.07 18.34
CA GLY A 662 4.03 -16.91 19.68
C GLY A 662 5.10 -15.82 19.78
N PRO A 663 5.87 -15.77 20.88
CA PRO A 663 6.70 -14.61 21.23
C PRO A 663 7.85 -14.30 20.26
N GLU A 664 8.34 -15.30 19.52
CA GLU A 664 9.44 -15.14 18.56
C GLU A 664 8.99 -14.50 17.23
N GLY A 665 7.68 -14.52 16.94
CA GLY A 665 7.14 -14.16 15.62
C GLY A 665 7.23 -15.31 14.63
N SER A 666 6.67 -15.11 13.43
CA SER A 666 6.60 -16.16 12.43
C SER A 666 8.01 -16.64 12.02
N PRO A 667 8.23 -17.95 11.88
CA PRO A 667 9.50 -18.47 11.39
C PRO A 667 9.71 -18.02 9.94
N VAL A 668 10.97 -17.77 9.57
CA VAL A 668 11.30 -17.44 8.17
C VAL A 668 11.41 -18.72 7.38
N LYS A 669 10.53 -18.87 6.38
CA LYS A 669 10.55 -19.97 5.40
C LYS A 669 11.67 -19.78 4.39
N CYS A 670 11.78 -18.57 3.84
CA CYS A 670 12.81 -18.22 2.86
C CYS A 670 13.10 -16.72 2.90
N LYS A 671 14.37 -16.34 2.67
CA LYS A 671 14.75 -14.99 2.27
C LYS A 671 15.23 -15.01 0.83
N THR A 672 14.63 -14.17 -0.01
CA THR A 672 15.06 -13.98 -1.41
C THR A 672 15.77 -12.64 -1.53
N ARG A 673 17.05 -12.66 -1.89
CA ARG A 673 17.92 -11.48 -1.97
C ARG A 673 18.19 -11.08 -3.41
N PHE A 674 18.11 -9.79 -3.66
CA PHE A 674 18.44 -9.13 -4.92
C PHE A 674 19.41 -7.99 -4.69
N THR A 675 20.22 -7.70 -5.71
CA THR A 675 21.09 -6.53 -5.73
C THR A 675 20.78 -5.72 -6.99
N VAL A 676 20.43 -4.46 -6.82
CA VAL A 676 20.27 -3.50 -7.92
C VAL A 676 21.53 -2.65 -7.97
N LYS A 677 22.30 -2.78 -9.05
CA LYS A 677 23.45 -1.90 -9.25
C LYS A 677 22.96 -0.53 -9.67
N ARG A 678 23.62 0.50 -9.17
CA ARG A 678 23.37 1.88 -9.59
C ARG A 678 23.60 2.03 -11.10
N TRP A 679 22.76 2.80 -11.77
CA TRP A 679 22.89 3.17 -13.17
C TRP A 679 22.77 4.68 -13.37
N ALA A 680 23.35 5.20 -14.45
CA ALA A 680 23.15 6.59 -14.81
C ALA A 680 21.82 6.81 -15.53
N GLY A 681 21.34 8.05 -15.54
CA GLY A 681 20.15 8.41 -16.28
C GLY A 681 20.24 8.12 -17.77
N GLY A 682 19.27 7.37 -18.31
CA GLY A 682 19.23 6.94 -19.72
C GLY A 682 19.95 5.62 -20.00
N GLU A 683 20.66 5.07 -19.01
CA GLU A 683 21.10 3.67 -18.99
C GLU A 683 19.97 2.78 -18.44
N GLU A 684 20.14 1.46 -18.60
CA GLU A 684 19.15 0.47 -18.15
C GLU A 684 19.57 -0.11 -16.78
N PRO A 685 18.60 -0.45 -15.92
CA PRO A 685 18.89 -1.05 -14.63
C PRO A 685 19.48 -2.46 -14.76
N ALA A 686 20.41 -2.79 -13.86
CA ALA A 686 20.90 -4.15 -13.68
C ALA A 686 20.37 -4.74 -12.37
N LEU A 687 19.55 -5.78 -12.49
CA LEU A 687 19.00 -6.55 -11.37
C LEU A 687 19.73 -7.90 -11.27
N GLU A 688 20.48 -8.10 -10.18
CA GLU A 688 21.16 -9.35 -9.85
C GLU A 688 20.38 -10.16 -8.81
N GLY A 689 20.43 -11.49 -8.91
CA GLY A 689 19.69 -12.43 -8.07
C GLY A 689 18.69 -13.26 -8.89
N PRO A 690 17.75 -13.98 -8.24
CA PRO A 690 17.61 -14.13 -6.79
C PRO A 690 18.69 -15.03 -6.18
N ALA A 691 19.12 -14.70 -4.95
CA ALA A 691 19.86 -15.61 -4.06
C ALA A 691 18.97 -15.99 -2.87
N PHE A 692 18.94 -17.28 -2.51
CA PHE A 692 18.01 -17.80 -1.51
C PHE A 692 18.72 -18.22 -0.21
N GLU A 693 18.08 -17.93 0.93
CA GLU A 693 18.39 -18.48 2.25
C GLU A 693 17.13 -19.18 2.76
N GLY A 694 17.15 -20.51 2.88
CA GLY A 694 15.97 -21.33 3.21
C GLY A 694 15.35 -22.00 1.99
N ASP A 695 14.05 -22.31 2.06
CA ASP A 695 13.36 -23.11 1.06
C ASP A 695 12.91 -22.27 -0.14
N ALA A 696 13.72 -22.26 -1.21
CA ALA A 696 13.37 -21.56 -2.44
C ALA A 696 12.04 -22.06 -3.03
N PRO A 697 11.18 -21.17 -3.58
CA PRO A 697 9.96 -21.60 -4.25
C PRO A 697 10.27 -22.30 -5.58
N TYR A 698 9.34 -23.14 -6.04
CA TYR A 698 9.39 -23.66 -7.41
C TYR A 698 9.19 -22.51 -8.41
N PRO A 699 9.90 -22.47 -9.56
CA PRO A 699 10.84 -23.48 -10.08
C PRO A 699 12.29 -23.35 -9.58
N TRP A 700 12.65 -22.31 -8.84
CA TRP A 700 14.04 -22.04 -8.44
C TRP A 700 14.65 -23.11 -7.52
N LYS A 701 13.84 -23.87 -6.77
CA LYS A 701 14.31 -25.01 -5.98
C LYS A 701 15.07 -26.09 -6.77
N LEU A 702 14.82 -26.20 -8.09
CA LEU A 702 15.48 -27.19 -8.94
C LEU A 702 16.96 -26.85 -9.19
N LYS A 703 17.27 -25.56 -9.36
CA LYS A 703 18.64 -25.08 -9.63
C LYS A 703 19.59 -25.21 -8.42
N HIS A 704 19.05 -25.40 -7.21
CA HIS A 704 19.83 -25.57 -5.98
C HIS A 704 20.18 -27.02 -5.63
N LYS A 705 19.71 -28.01 -6.41
CA LYS A 705 20.09 -29.42 -6.21
C LYS A 705 21.42 -29.81 -6.89
N GLU A 706 22.02 -28.91 -7.67
CA GLU A 706 23.27 -29.17 -8.40
C GLU A 706 24.50 -28.39 -7.87
N SER A 707 24.41 -27.74 -6.70
CA SER A 707 25.55 -27.08 -6.03
C SER A 707 26.10 -27.87 -4.86
#